data_AF-A0AAV2H569-F1
#
_entry.id   AF-A0AAV2H569-F1
#
_cell.length_a   1.000
_cell.length_b   1.000
_cell.length_c   1.000
_cell.angle_alpha   90.00
_cell.angle_beta   90.00
_cell.angle_gamma   90.00
#
_symmetry.space_group_name_H-M   'P 1'
#
loop_
_entity.id
_entity.type
_entity.pdbx_description
1 polymer ?
#
loop_
_entity_poly.entity_id
_entity_poly.type
_entity_poly.pdbx_seq_one_letter_code
_entity_poly.pdbx_strand_id
1 'polypeptide(L)'
;MQAKFAGLNKMMVKGQLLRDSLDTFLTVSSGFFHYHHEEVQYWVSVFTNIFRCHQPLPRRQSHLPLTRKKSIPSPVLLIWMEGKNFSTVVEVTEMSSTISTAACSGIHCQLSQARLNAIIKPGGGVVDKHEWFSSYNGSCEVDIQNVSCCLVDARLSNEQMRGRKHYWGTVFYLGTLLMKARIGSVKKLSYDVKVEGMEDNLQVEWSSGLYSVLNQLISAFRRVKPLQPAQTSRALNVAKLPVVKNSLIHMLKLDISNINLFISNSVGVCAMLRVDTVALLHNAAQTTLCVDGTKVQYIICDKEFFPLNRSNEIHKPAAHIHQVKVKFTPSNKECRVHILQHLTVQWTNEVHMCLVKGVQEVKTLQARLSLADGDATSPCESMAPPPHPPQLTTPHSAAPFKSDICINILILAEIHLEAKLSKQHMLSIQTQNLLVTMTLPEILMEVKDFNIKCDGNNIFKISGFQLETLAVSYLKVERERAKTLQSPTNKAWSISFDSVEILFPHQYNFADCYEEVINTVKWLKLVHKMKRQPFTAESPLPPDLTLSIKMLSIEMSDNPFEVKMGLNYELLKDEGIESKKRKEVMDMKLMDLQKKQFIPVNKREELYASLHKKSSEIYIQRSQKLCNDAPIRTQLFTWLMEDVQITALADVSFHGKDNVLKHMQEIDKESPFPKEAIDFVTLWCRYINASVKLWSVSLRDFPRPMIDVQNKHVWGRLIGAERDGTKR
;
A
#
# COMPACT_ATOMS: atom_id res chain seq x y z
N MET A 1 -51.55 15.78 7.14
CA MET A 1 -50.48 16.76 6.84
C MET A 1 -50.09 16.59 5.38
N GLN A 2 -50.10 17.65 4.57
CA GLN A 2 -49.54 17.59 3.21
C GLN A 2 -48.02 17.43 3.31
N ALA A 3 -47.48 16.33 2.79
CA ALA A 3 -46.04 16.16 2.64
C ALA A 3 -45.53 17.21 1.62
N LYS A 4 -44.66 18.11 2.08
CA LYS A 4 -43.99 19.07 1.18
C LYS A 4 -42.76 18.38 0.58
N PHE A 5 -42.84 18.01 -0.70
CA PHE A 5 -41.74 17.32 -1.40
C PHE A 5 -40.61 18.26 -1.84
N ALA A 6 -40.93 19.51 -2.14
CA ALA A 6 -39.95 20.52 -2.51
C ALA A 6 -40.46 21.91 -2.12
N GLY A 7 -39.55 22.81 -1.77
CA GLY A 7 -39.87 24.19 -1.48
C GLY A 7 -38.71 25.11 -1.81
N LEU A 8 -39.02 26.28 -2.37
CA LEU A 8 -38.06 27.34 -2.66
C LEU A 8 -38.60 28.63 -2.03
N ASN A 9 -37.87 29.24 -1.10
CA ASN A 9 -38.40 30.41 -0.38
C ASN A 9 -38.24 31.71 -1.17
N LYS A 10 -37.08 31.92 -1.82
CA LYS A 10 -36.80 33.14 -2.60
C LYS A 10 -35.82 32.84 -3.74
N MET A 11 -36.20 33.26 -4.93
CA MET A 11 -35.35 33.26 -6.13
C MET A 11 -35.39 34.66 -6.75
N MET A 12 -34.23 35.22 -7.04
CA MET A 12 -34.08 36.52 -7.68
C MET A 12 -33.26 36.37 -8.96
N VAL A 13 -33.79 36.88 -10.07
CA VAL A 13 -33.06 36.97 -11.34
C VAL A 13 -32.97 38.44 -11.72
N LYS A 14 -31.75 38.93 -11.91
CA LYS A 14 -31.47 40.30 -12.35
C LYS A 14 -30.58 40.24 -13.58
N GLY A 15 -31.02 40.85 -14.68
CA GLY A 15 -30.22 41.04 -15.89
C GLY A 15 -29.93 42.53 -16.08
N GLN A 16 -28.68 42.89 -16.33
CA GLN A 16 -28.27 44.24 -16.68
C GLN A 16 -27.61 44.23 -18.06
N LEU A 17 -28.21 44.98 -18.99
CA LEU A 17 -27.69 45.17 -20.33
C LEU A 17 -26.91 46.48 -20.37
N LEU A 18 -25.58 46.40 -20.50
CA LEU A 18 -24.69 47.54 -20.67
C LEU A 18 -24.28 47.65 -22.14
N ARG A 19 -23.70 48.79 -22.53
CA ARG A 19 -23.30 49.06 -23.92
C ARG A 19 -22.42 47.94 -24.48
N ASP A 20 -21.51 47.39 -23.67
CA ASP A 20 -20.53 46.38 -24.09
C ASP A 20 -20.52 45.10 -23.23
N SER A 21 -21.49 44.94 -22.32
CA SER A 21 -21.61 43.72 -21.50
C SER A 21 -23.06 43.33 -21.18
N LEU A 22 -23.28 42.03 -21.00
CA LEU A 22 -24.51 41.46 -20.44
C LEU A 22 -24.16 40.81 -19.11
N ASP A 23 -24.66 41.38 -18.01
CA ASP A 23 -24.46 40.84 -16.67
C ASP A 23 -25.76 40.19 -16.18
N THR A 24 -25.68 38.91 -15.79
CA THR A 24 -26.81 38.15 -15.25
C THR A 24 -26.49 37.69 -13.84
N PHE A 25 -27.44 37.89 -12.93
CA PHE A 25 -27.34 37.52 -11.52
C PHE A 25 -28.53 36.64 -11.18
N LEU A 26 -28.27 35.43 -10.69
CA LEU A 26 -29.26 34.49 -10.18
C LEU A 26 -28.95 34.22 -8.71
N THR A 27 -29.87 34.54 -7.81
CA THR A 27 -29.72 34.27 -6.37
C THR A 27 -30.85 33.40 -5.87
N VAL A 28 -30.52 32.27 -5.26
CA VAL A 28 -31.46 31.35 -4.58
C VAL A 28 -31.15 31.38 -3.08
N SER A 29 -32.08 31.87 -2.24
CA SER A 29 -31.74 32.13 -0.83
C SER A 29 -31.85 30.91 0.08
N SER A 30 -32.80 30.01 -0.19
CA SER A 30 -33.01 28.79 0.61
C SER A 30 -34.02 27.89 -0.09
N GLY A 31 -33.81 26.58 0.00
CA GLY A 31 -34.73 25.59 -0.54
C GLY A 31 -34.48 24.19 0.02
N PHE A 32 -35.48 23.32 -0.13
CA PHE A 32 -35.37 21.93 0.29
C PHE A 32 -36.01 21.00 -0.74
N PHE A 33 -35.51 19.77 -0.77
CA PHE A 33 -36.05 18.69 -1.58
C PHE A 33 -36.09 17.39 -0.77
N HIS A 34 -37.25 16.77 -0.64
CA HIS A 34 -37.42 15.49 0.04
C HIS A 34 -37.89 14.45 -0.97
N TYR A 35 -37.02 13.49 -1.24
CA TYR A 35 -37.33 12.30 -2.02
C TYR A 35 -37.64 11.14 -1.07
N HIS A 36 -38.89 10.70 -1.07
CA HIS A 36 -39.30 9.46 -0.44
C HIS A 36 -39.71 8.46 -1.53
N HIS A 37 -38.95 7.37 -1.67
CA HIS A 37 -39.03 6.52 -2.87
C HIS A 37 -40.44 5.99 -3.12
N GLU A 38 -41.10 5.43 -2.12
CA GLU A 38 -42.44 4.82 -2.23
C GLU A 38 -43.51 5.85 -2.59
N GLU A 39 -43.46 7.05 -2.00
CA GLU A 39 -44.37 8.14 -2.32
C GLU A 39 -44.16 8.65 -3.75
N VAL A 40 -42.91 8.83 -4.18
CA VAL A 40 -42.61 9.26 -5.55
C VAL A 40 -43.04 8.19 -6.56
N GLN A 41 -42.81 6.90 -6.29
CA GLN A 41 -43.30 5.81 -7.12
C GLN A 41 -44.83 5.77 -7.18
N TYR A 42 -45.51 6.00 -6.05
CA TYR A 42 -46.97 6.13 -6.02
C TYR A 42 -47.43 7.25 -6.96
N TRP A 43 -46.88 8.46 -6.84
CA TRP A 43 -47.26 9.58 -7.71
C TRP A 43 -46.91 9.35 -9.17
N VAL A 44 -45.74 8.78 -9.47
CA VAL A 44 -45.35 8.40 -10.84
C VAL A 44 -46.36 7.41 -11.43
N SER A 45 -46.80 6.41 -10.66
CA SER A 45 -47.81 5.44 -11.10
C SER A 45 -49.19 6.08 -11.32
N VAL A 46 -49.60 7.00 -10.43
CA VAL A 46 -50.84 7.80 -10.59
C VAL A 46 -50.76 8.64 -11.87
N PHE A 47 -49.67 9.37 -12.08
CA PHE A 47 -49.49 10.17 -13.30
C PHE A 47 -49.46 9.30 -14.55
N THR A 48 -48.72 8.18 -14.56
CA THR A 48 -48.73 7.27 -15.72
C THR A 48 -50.10 6.69 -16.00
N ASN A 49 -50.91 6.39 -14.98
CA ASN A 49 -52.29 5.94 -15.16
C ASN A 49 -53.20 7.05 -15.69
N ILE A 50 -53.08 8.29 -15.18
CA ILE A 50 -53.82 9.46 -15.69
C ILE A 50 -53.47 9.71 -17.16
N PHE A 51 -52.18 9.70 -17.51
CA PHE A 51 -51.73 9.90 -18.88
C PHE A 51 -52.04 8.72 -19.81
N ARG A 52 -52.21 7.49 -19.28
CA ARG A 52 -52.74 6.34 -20.05
C ARG A 52 -54.24 6.46 -20.32
N CYS A 53 -55.03 6.95 -19.36
CA CYS A 53 -56.47 7.17 -19.54
C CYS A 53 -56.81 8.30 -20.52
N HIS A 54 -55.83 9.05 -21.02
CA HIS A 54 -56.02 10.12 -22.01
C HIS A 54 -55.34 9.83 -23.35
N GLN A 55 -55.15 8.56 -23.72
CA GLN A 55 -54.88 8.25 -25.13
C GLN A 55 -56.16 8.52 -25.96
N PRO A 56 -56.18 9.52 -26.87
CA PRO A 56 -57.26 9.63 -27.83
C PRO A 56 -57.14 8.44 -28.80
N LEU A 57 -58.29 7.89 -29.25
CA LEU A 57 -58.34 6.94 -30.37
C LEU A 57 -57.44 7.43 -31.53
N PRO A 58 -56.83 6.51 -32.32
CA PRO A 58 -55.93 6.89 -33.40
C PRO A 58 -56.73 7.63 -34.50
N ARG A 59 -56.81 8.95 -34.40
CA ARG A 59 -57.14 9.80 -35.55
C ARG A 59 -56.02 9.61 -36.55
N ARG A 60 -56.37 9.09 -37.72
CA ARG A 60 -55.53 8.99 -38.91
C ARG A 60 -54.91 10.37 -39.19
N GLN A 61 -53.71 10.61 -38.69
CA GLN A 61 -52.96 11.83 -38.94
C GLN A 61 -52.46 11.77 -40.38
N SER A 62 -52.99 12.65 -41.22
CA SER A 62 -52.33 13.05 -42.44
C SER A 62 -50.91 13.52 -42.09
N HIS A 63 -49.91 12.83 -42.62
CA HIS A 63 -48.50 13.21 -42.51
C HIS A 63 -48.28 14.57 -43.18
N LEU A 64 -48.41 15.65 -42.41
CA LEU A 64 -47.71 16.90 -42.70
C LEU A 64 -46.31 16.79 -42.08
N PRO A 65 -45.23 17.01 -42.83
CA PRO A 65 -43.89 16.91 -42.30
C PRO A 65 -43.64 18.11 -41.38
N LEU A 66 -43.84 17.91 -40.07
CA LEU A 66 -43.24 18.77 -39.05
C LEU A 66 -41.73 18.55 -39.07
N THR A 67 -41.07 19.15 -40.06
CA THR A 67 -39.66 19.49 -39.96
C THR A 67 -39.56 20.48 -38.80
N ARG A 68 -39.23 19.97 -37.61
CA ARG A 68 -38.80 20.79 -36.50
C ARG A 68 -37.48 21.43 -36.94
N LYS A 69 -37.58 22.58 -37.63
CA LYS A 69 -36.43 23.45 -37.90
C LYS A 69 -35.78 23.64 -36.54
N LYS A 70 -34.54 23.16 -36.38
CA LYS A 70 -33.68 23.63 -35.29
C LYS A 70 -33.79 25.16 -35.34
N SER A 71 -34.25 25.79 -34.27
CA SER A 71 -34.32 27.24 -34.19
C SER A 71 -32.89 27.77 -34.28
N ILE A 72 -32.45 28.07 -35.50
CA ILE A 72 -31.20 28.80 -35.72
C ILE A 72 -31.45 30.17 -35.10
N PRO A 73 -30.62 30.62 -34.14
CA PRO A 73 -30.77 31.95 -33.56
C PRO A 73 -30.79 33.00 -34.68
N SER A 74 -31.58 34.06 -34.53
CA SER A 74 -31.68 35.08 -35.59
C SER A 74 -30.28 35.63 -35.94
N PRO A 75 -29.96 35.89 -37.22
CA PRO A 75 -28.66 36.43 -37.63
C PRO A 75 -28.34 37.75 -36.91
N VAL A 76 -29.37 38.53 -36.58
CA VAL A 76 -29.27 39.78 -35.82
C VAL A 76 -28.76 39.56 -34.39
N LEU A 77 -29.26 38.52 -33.70
CA LEU A 77 -28.79 38.18 -32.35
C LEU A 77 -27.34 37.71 -32.36
N LEU A 78 -26.94 36.93 -33.38
CA LEU A 78 -25.57 36.45 -33.50
C LEU A 78 -24.57 37.60 -33.76
N ILE A 79 -24.93 38.57 -34.62
CA ILE A 79 -24.12 39.77 -34.87
C ILE A 79 -24.08 40.67 -33.62
N TRP A 80 -25.19 40.80 -32.89
CA TRP A 80 -25.23 41.61 -31.68
C TRP A 80 -24.36 41.03 -30.54
N MET A 81 -24.27 39.70 -30.45
CA MET A 81 -23.41 39.01 -29.47
C MET A 81 -21.92 39.05 -29.84
N GLU A 82 -21.57 39.40 -31.07
CA GLU A 82 -20.18 39.49 -31.53
C GLU A 82 -19.47 40.67 -30.83
N GLY A 83 -18.36 40.40 -30.14
CA GLY A 83 -17.56 41.41 -29.43
C GLY A 83 -18.11 41.88 -28.07
N LYS A 84 -19.13 41.24 -27.50
CA LYS A 84 -19.69 41.60 -26.17
C LYS A 84 -19.12 40.75 -25.04
N ASN A 85 -19.05 41.33 -23.84
CA ASN A 85 -18.70 40.59 -22.64
C ASN A 85 -19.95 39.97 -22.00
N PHE A 86 -19.87 38.73 -21.54
CA PHE A 86 -20.95 38.08 -20.79
C PHE A 86 -20.45 37.77 -19.39
N SER A 87 -21.19 38.19 -18.37
CA SER A 87 -20.94 37.87 -16.97
C SER A 87 -22.17 37.19 -16.38
N THR A 88 -22.00 36.07 -15.72
CA THR A 88 -23.06 35.32 -15.05
C THR A 88 -22.63 34.98 -13.64
N VAL A 89 -23.35 35.49 -12.65
CA VAL A 89 -23.15 35.15 -11.24
C VAL A 89 -24.36 34.36 -10.75
N VAL A 90 -24.12 33.15 -10.28
CA VAL A 90 -25.14 32.31 -9.62
C VAL A 90 -24.75 32.16 -8.16
N GLU A 91 -25.64 32.53 -7.25
CA GLU A 91 -25.46 32.36 -5.81
C GLU A 91 -26.60 31.52 -5.24
N VAL A 92 -26.25 30.50 -4.47
CA VAL A 92 -27.18 29.56 -3.86
C VAL A 92 -26.83 29.43 -2.39
N THR A 93 -27.76 29.75 -1.50
CA THR A 93 -27.60 29.63 -0.06
C THR A 93 -28.65 28.66 0.51
N GLU A 94 -28.30 27.99 1.61
CA GLU A 94 -29.20 27.16 2.43
C GLU A 94 -30.08 26.17 1.64
N MET A 95 -29.43 25.28 0.89
CA MET A 95 -30.11 24.20 0.17
C MET A 95 -29.98 22.89 0.93
N SER A 96 -31.08 22.15 1.07
CA SER A 96 -31.06 20.81 1.65
C SER A 96 -31.77 19.80 0.76
N SER A 97 -31.34 18.54 0.81
CA SER A 97 -31.91 17.43 0.08
C SER A 97 -31.93 16.19 0.96
N THR A 98 -33.05 15.47 1.01
CA THR A 98 -33.14 14.21 1.77
C THR A 98 -33.63 13.11 0.86
N ILE A 99 -32.98 11.95 0.88
CA ILE A 99 -33.38 10.77 0.14
C ILE A 99 -33.66 9.66 1.14
N SER A 100 -34.88 9.11 1.14
CA SER A 100 -35.34 8.08 2.09
C SER A 100 -36.21 7.03 1.41
N THR A 101 -36.42 5.89 2.09
CA THR A 101 -37.33 4.82 1.67
C THR A 101 -38.10 4.29 2.88
N ALA A 102 -39.16 3.52 2.69
CA ALA A 102 -39.86 2.85 3.80
C ALA A 102 -38.95 1.86 4.55
N ALA A 103 -37.89 1.37 3.90
CA ALA A 103 -36.93 0.44 4.49
C ALA A 103 -35.80 1.14 5.26
N CYS A 104 -35.59 2.45 5.09
CA CYS A 104 -34.47 3.17 5.71
C CYS A 104 -34.74 4.68 5.88
N SER A 105 -34.27 5.24 7.01
CA SER A 105 -34.31 6.67 7.32
C SER A 105 -33.67 7.54 6.23
N GLY A 106 -32.60 7.06 5.60
CA GLY A 106 -32.01 7.64 4.40
C GLY A 106 -30.82 8.56 4.66
N ILE A 107 -30.52 9.40 3.66
CA ILE A 107 -29.37 10.30 3.63
C ILE A 107 -29.86 11.75 3.50
N HIS A 108 -29.32 12.65 4.32
CA HIS A 108 -29.58 14.08 4.27
C HIS A 108 -28.33 14.83 3.82
N CYS A 109 -28.44 15.60 2.74
CA CYS A 109 -27.39 16.45 2.20
C CYS A 109 -27.76 17.91 2.37
N GLN A 110 -26.78 18.75 2.71
CA GLN A 110 -26.98 20.17 2.87
C GLN A 110 -25.82 20.99 2.28
N LEU A 111 -26.15 22.15 1.74
CA LEU A 111 -25.24 23.17 1.21
C LEU A 111 -25.54 24.51 1.91
N SER A 112 -24.52 25.12 2.53
CA SER A 112 -24.68 26.44 3.16
C SER A 112 -24.60 27.58 2.15
N GLN A 113 -23.55 27.61 1.31
CA GLN A 113 -23.39 28.64 0.28
C GLN A 113 -22.59 28.08 -0.90
N ALA A 114 -23.02 28.39 -2.12
CA ALA A 114 -22.25 28.20 -3.34
C ALA A 114 -22.40 29.44 -4.24
N ARG A 115 -21.28 29.89 -4.81
CA ARG A 115 -21.21 31.00 -5.75
C ARG A 115 -20.43 30.59 -6.99
N LEU A 116 -21.05 30.77 -8.14
CA LEU A 116 -20.46 30.55 -9.46
C LEU A 116 -20.37 31.91 -10.16
N ASN A 117 -19.19 32.24 -10.68
CA ASN A 117 -18.96 33.45 -11.47
C ASN A 117 -18.33 33.06 -12.80
N ALA A 118 -19.10 33.15 -13.88
CA ALA A 118 -18.68 32.83 -15.24
C ALA A 118 -18.58 34.11 -16.07
N ILE A 119 -17.41 34.38 -16.64
CA ILE A 119 -17.12 35.55 -17.47
C ILE A 119 -16.60 35.08 -18.82
N ILE A 120 -17.17 35.59 -19.90
CA ILE A 120 -16.80 35.29 -21.28
C ILE A 120 -16.47 36.62 -21.97
N LYS A 121 -15.26 36.75 -22.53
CA LYS A 121 -14.74 37.96 -23.19
C LYS A 121 -14.22 37.64 -24.59
N PRO A 122 -14.36 38.55 -25.57
CA PRO A 122 -13.79 38.36 -26.90
C PRO A 122 -12.26 38.40 -26.87
N GLY A 123 -11.59 37.50 -27.59
CA GLY A 123 -10.14 37.46 -27.76
C GLY A 123 -9.67 38.28 -28.98
N GLY A 124 -8.50 38.90 -28.89
CA GLY A 124 -8.01 39.91 -29.84
C GLY A 124 -7.51 39.41 -31.22
N GLY A 125 -8.05 38.31 -31.76
CA GLY A 125 -7.69 37.77 -33.08
C GLY A 125 -8.62 38.21 -34.21
N VAL A 126 -8.13 38.31 -35.46
CA VAL A 126 -8.97 38.54 -36.65
C VAL A 126 -9.75 37.26 -36.97
N VAL A 127 -11.09 37.36 -37.00
CA VAL A 127 -12.04 36.24 -37.07
C VAL A 127 -12.66 36.10 -38.47
N ASP A 128 -12.80 34.86 -38.95
CA ASP A 128 -13.69 34.51 -40.07
C ASP A 128 -15.15 34.44 -39.57
N LYS A 129 -16.09 35.07 -40.31
CA LYS A 129 -17.49 35.30 -39.90
C LYS A 129 -18.30 34.05 -39.47
N HIS A 130 -17.81 32.84 -39.75
CA HIS A 130 -18.51 31.59 -39.47
C HIS A 130 -18.10 30.90 -38.15
N GLU A 131 -17.04 31.32 -37.46
CA GLU A 131 -16.53 30.64 -36.24
C GLU A 131 -16.18 31.62 -35.09
N TRP A 132 -16.92 32.72 -34.94
CA TRP A 132 -16.60 33.75 -33.94
C TRP A 132 -16.57 33.28 -32.49
N PHE A 133 -17.31 32.24 -32.12
CA PHE A 133 -17.27 31.67 -30.77
C PHE A 133 -15.88 31.09 -30.40
N SER A 134 -15.07 30.71 -31.39
CA SER A 134 -13.73 30.13 -31.18
C SER A 134 -12.68 31.15 -30.72
N SER A 135 -12.97 32.45 -30.82
CA SER A 135 -12.08 33.52 -30.40
C SER A 135 -12.33 34.00 -28.97
N TYR A 136 -13.34 33.47 -28.28
CA TYR A 136 -13.70 33.92 -26.93
C TYR A 136 -12.83 33.26 -25.85
N ASN A 137 -12.43 34.08 -24.88
CA ASN A 137 -11.78 33.63 -23.66
C ASN A 137 -12.83 33.52 -22.54
N GLY A 138 -12.88 32.37 -21.89
CA GLY A 138 -13.78 32.11 -20.77
C GLY A 138 -13.00 32.03 -19.46
N SER A 139 -13.57 32.55 -18.37
CA SER A 139 -13.14 32.26 -17.00
C SER A 139 -14.34 31.89 -16.15
N CYS A 140 -14.20 30.85 -15.34
CA CYS A 140 -15.22 30.38 -14.42
C CYS A 140 -14.60 30.24 -13.04
N GLU A 141 -15.19 30.88 -12.05
CA GLU A 141 -14.81 30.79 -10.64
C GLU A 141 -15.96 30.15 -9.86
N VAL A 142 -15.64 29.14 -9.06
CA VAL A 142 -16.58 28.40 -8.22
C VAL A 142 -16.10 28.50 -6.79
N ASP A 143 -16.95 28.98 -5.89
CA ASP A 143 -16.73 29.04 -4.45
C ASP A 143 -17.86 28.27 -3.76
N ILE A 144 -17.53 27.23 -3.00
CA ILE A 144 -18.48 26.42 -2.26
C ILE A 144 -18.05 26.39 -0.80
N GLN A 145 -19.00 26.69 0.08
CA GLN A 145 -18.81 26.69 1.53
C GLN A 145 -19.80 25.75 2.20
N ASN A 146 -19.25 24.86 3.02
CA ASN A 146 -19.93 23.90 3.88
C ASN A 146 -20.97 23.06 3.13
N VAL A 147 -20.50 21.98 2.50
CA VAL A 147 -21.35 20.89 2.03
C VAL A 147 -21.26 19.75 3.03
N SER A 148 -22.40 19.24 3.47
CA SER A 148 -22.45 18.09 4.37
C SER A 148 -23.44 17.05 3.89
N CYS A 149 -23.20 15.80 4.24
CA CYS A 149 -24.03 14.66 3.96
C CYS A 149 -23.98 13.75 5.18
N CYS A 150 -25.13 13.49 5.81
CA CYS A 150 -25.23 12.70 7.01
C CYS A 150 -26.35 11.66 6.93
N LEU A 151 -26.24 10.62 7.75
CA LEU A 151 -27.32 9.67 7.98
C LEU A 151 -28.45 10.37 8.75
N VAL A 152 -29.69 10.21 8.31
CA VAL A 152 -30.85 10.87 8.94
C VAL A 152 -30.99 10.47 10.41
N ASP A 153 -30.67 9.22 10.75
CA ASP A 153 -30.72 8.71 12.13
C ASP A 153 -29.69 9.34 13.07
N ALA A 154 -28.63 9.96 12.54
CA ALA A 154 -27.62 10.61 13.36
C ALA A 154 -28.12 11.92 14.01
N ARG A 155 -29.25 12.49 13.52
CA ARG A 155 -29.94 13.66 14.10
C ARG A 155 -29.03 14.87 14.39
N LEU A 156 -28.10 15.13 13.49
CA LEU A 156 -27.10 16.17 13.67
C LEU A 156 -27.65 17.54 13.29
N SER A 157 -27.35 18.56 14.10
CA SER A 157 -27.74 19.95 13.83
C SER A 157 -26.69 20.68 12.97
N ASN A 158 -27.12 21.73 12.26
CA ASN A 158 -26.24 22.51 11.39
C ASN A 158 -25.10 23.22 12.11
N GLU A 159 -25.33 23.64 13.35
CA GLU A 159 -24.32 24.32 14.15
C GLU A 159 -23.24 23.35 14.65
N GLN A 160 -23.63 22.09 14.89
CA GLN A 160 -22.71 21.04 15.31
C GLN A 160 -21.71 20.69 14.20
N MET A 161 -22.13 20.71 12.94
CA MET A 161 -21.29 20.35 11.78
C MET A 161 -20.18 21.34 11.44
N ARG A 162 -20.21 22.55 12.00
CA ARG A 162 -19.21 23.59 11.70
C ARG A 162 -17.96 23.40 12.57
N GLY A 163 -16.80 23.22 11.93
CA GLY A 163 -15.50 23.33 12.58
C GLY A 163 -14.59 22.10 12.45
N ARG A 164 -13.64 21.98 13.39
CA ARG A 164 -12.61 20.92 13.44
C ARG A 164 -13.04 19.73 14.29
N LYS A 165 -14.27 19.26 14.10
CA LYS A 165 -14.83 18.08 14.78
C LYS A 165 -15.48 17.18 13.75
N HIS A 166 -15.35 15.88 13.95
CA HIS A 166 -16.06 14.87 13.18
C HIS A 166 -17.13 14.23 14.07
N TYR A 167 -18.39 14.25 13.62
CA TYR A 167 -19.49 13.58 14.31
C TYR A 167 -19.83 12.30 13.56
N TRP A 168 -20.03 11.22 14.31
CA TRP A 168 -20.32 9.91 13.72
C TRP A 168 -21.65 9.92 12.97
N GLY A 169 -21.67 9.29 11.79
CA GLY A 169 -22.79 9.35 10.85
C GLY A 169 -22.67 10.47 9.81
N THR A 170 -21.55 11.19 9.76
CA THR A 170 -21.27 12.22 8.75
C THR A 170 -20.55 11.58 7.56
N VAL A 171 -21.33 11.17 6.56
CA VAL A 171 -20.86 10.46 5.36
C VAL A 171 -19.85 11.29 4.56
N PHE A 172 -20.12 12.58 4.39
CA PHE A 172 -19.27 13.49 3.65
C PHE A 172 -19.37 14.90 4.22
N TYR A 173 -18.24 15.58 4.35
CA TYR A 173 -18.17 16.99 4.69
C TYR A 173 -17.09 17.68 3.85
N LEU A 174 -17.40 18.86 3.33
CA LEU A 174 -16.50 19.72 2.59
C LEU A 174 -16.59 21.12 3.17
N GLY A 175 -15.49 21.62 3.73
CA GLY A 175 -15.43 22.94 4.36
C GLY A 175 -15.46 24.06 3.33
N THR A 176 -14.38 24.23 2.56
CA THR A 176 -14.28 25.26 1.52
C THR A 176 -13.70 24.67 0.24
N LEU A 177 -14.29 24.99 -0.90
CA LEU A 177 -13.75 24.66 -2.22
C LEU A 177 -13.75 25.93 -3.08
N LEU A 178 -12.56 26.33 -3.53
CA LEU A 178 -12.37 27.40 -4.48
C LEU A 178 -11.77 26.83 -5.77
N MET A 179 -12.45 26.96 -6.90
CA MET A 179 -11.94 26.53 -8.20
C MET A 179 -12.02 27.66 -9.21
N LYS A 180 -11.01 27.75 -10.07
CA LYS A 180 -10.88 28.75 -11.12
C LYS A 180 -10.42 28.08 -12.41
N ALA A 181 -11.29 28.05 -13.40
CA ALA A 181 -10.98 27.60 -14.74
C ALA A 181 -10.85 28.81 -15.68
N ARG A 182 -9.82 28.79 -16.53
CA ARG A 182 -9.61 29.76 -17.61
C ARG A 182 -9.40 28.99 -18.91
N ILE A 183 -10.07 29.44 -19.96
CA ILE A 183 -9.96 28.88 -21.30
C ILE A 183 -9.62 30.04 -22.22
N GLY A 184 -8.47 29.96 -22.88
CA GLY A 184 -8.00 30.97 -23.82
C GLY A 184 -7.71 30.39 -25.19
N SER A 185 -8.00 31.14 -26.25
CA SER A 185 -7.60 30.80 -27.61
C SER A 185 -6.16 31.24 -27.86
N VAL A 186 -5.29 30.32 -28.29
CA VAL A 186 -3.89 30.58 -28.64
C VAL A 186 -3.71 30.27 -30.14
N LYS A 187 -3.45 31.31 -30.95
CA LYS A 187 -3.15 31.27 -32.41
C LYS A 187 -3.98 30.25 -33.22
N LYS A 188 -5.09 30.69 -33.85
CA LYS A 188 -5.93 30.04 -34.89
C LYS A 188 -6.38 28.56 -34.71
N LEU A 189 -5.71 27.69 -33.95
CA LEU A 189 -6.00 26.24 -33.86
C LEU A 189 -5.73 25.57 -32.49
N SER A 190 -5.27 26.29 -31.45
CA SER A 190 -5.01 25.69 -30.12
C SER A 190 -5.73 26.42 -28.97
N TYR A 191 -6.20 25.66 -27.98
CA TYR A 191 -6.80 26.18 -26.75
C TYR A 191 -5.88 25.92 -25.56
N ASP A 192 -5.72 26.92 -24.70
CA ASP A 192 -5.05 26.81 -23.40
C ASP A 192 -6.11 26.73 -22.28
N VAL A 193 -6.13 25.60 -21.57
CA VAL A 193 -7.06 25.36 -20.46
C VAL A 193 -6.27 25.30 -19.16
N LYS A 194 -6.46 26.30 -18.30
CA LYS A 194 -5.85 26.35 -16.98
C LYS A 194 -6.91 26.21 -15.90
N VAL A 195 -6.79 25.18 -15.06
CA VAL A 195 -7.68 24.96 -13.90
C VAL A 195 -6.83 25.00 -12.64
N GLU A 196 -7.15 25.93 -11.74
CA GLU A 196 -6.56 26.05 -10.41
C GLU A 196 -7.65 25.82 -9.36
N GLY A 197 -7.40 24.98 -8.36
CA GLY A 197 -8.36 24.73 -7.30
C GLY A 197 -7.69 24.56 -5.95
N MET A 198 -8.39 24.97 -4.90
CA MET A 198 -8.01 24.81 -3.51
C MET A 198 -9.19 24.24 -2.73
N GLU A 199 -8.94 23.25 -1.90
CA GLU A 199 -9.92 22.67 -0.98
C GLU A 199 -9.36 22.69 0.45
N ASP A 200 -10.23 22.98 1.41
CA ASP A 200 -9.92 22.93 2.83
C ASP A 200 -11.01 22.19 3.62
N ASN A 201 -10.56 21.17 4.36
CA ASN A 201 -11.33 20.33 5.29
C ASN A 201 -12.31 19.39 4.59
N LEU A 202 -11.76 18.32 4.00
CA LEU A 202 -12.49 17.20 3.46
C LEU A 202 -12.63 16.10 4.52
N GLN A 203 -13.86 15.63 4.75
CA GLN A 203 -14.13 14.48 5.61
C GLN A 203 -15.01 13.47 4.89
N VAL A 204 -14.67 12.20 4.99
CA VAL A 204 -15.46 11.11 4.42
C VAL A 204 -15.54 9.98 5.44
N GLU A 205 -16.74 9.53 5.76
CA GLU A 205 -16.96 8.39 6.65
C GLU A 205 -17.60 7.22 5.90
N TRP A 206 -16.94 6.06 5.99
CA TRP A 206 -17.54 4.78 5.72
C TRP A 206 -17.93 4.10 7.03
N SER A 207 -19.21 3.73 7.18
CA SER A 207 -19.71 3.05 8.37
C SER A 207 -20.62 1.87 8.00
N SER A 208 -20.72 0.87 8.90
CA SER A 208 -21.68 -0.24 8.71
C SER A 208 -23.13 0.26 8.62
N GLY A 209 -23.45 1.40 9.27
CA GLY A 209 -24.75 2.07 9.13
C GLY A 209 -24.99 2.60 7.71
N LEU A 210 -24.00 3.30 7.14
CA LEU A 210 -24.04 3.75 5.74
C LEU A 210 -24.16 2.56 4.78
N TYR A 211 -23.41 1.48 5.00
CA TYR A 211 -23.53 0.26 4.20
C TYR A 211 -24.96 -0.30 4.20
N SER A 212 -25.64 -0.34 5.37
CA SER A 212 -27.04 -0.79 5.46
C SER A 212 -27.98 0.10 4.66
N VAL A 213 -27.88 1.43 4.84
CA VAL A 213 -28.72 2.42 4.15
C VAL A 213 -28.51 2.35 2.63
N LEU A 214 -27.26 2.31 2.15
CA LEU A 214 -26.96 2.18 0.73
C LEU A 214 -27.48 0.87 0.14
N ASN A 215 -27.37 -0.25 0.86
CA ASN A 215 -27.91 -1.53 0.41
C ASN A 215 -29.44 -1.49 0.27
N GLN A 216 -30.13 -0.87 1.23
CA GLN A 216 -31.58 -0.71 1.21
C GLN A 216 -32.02 0.20 0.06
N LEU A 217 -31.35 1.36 -0.12
CA LEU A 217 -31.59 2.27 -1.24
C LEU A 217 -31.40 1.58 -2.59
N ILE A 218 -30.26 0.91 -2.80
CA ILE A 218 -29.98 0.16 -4.02
C ILE A 218 -31.06 -0.90 -4.27
N SER A 219 -31.49 -1.61 -3.22
CA SER A 219 -32.53 -2.63 -3.35
C SER A 219 -33.90 -2.04 -3.73
N ALA A 220 -34.25 -0.87 -3.17
CA ALA A 220 -35.49 -0.16 -3.48
C ALA A 220 -35.48 0.32 -4.94
N PHE A 221 -34.41 1.00 -5.37
CA PHE A 221 -34.26 1.47 -6.74
C PHE A 221 -34.26 0.33 -7.78
N ARG A 222 -33.78 -0.87 -7.42
CA ARG A 222 -33.80 -2.05 -8.30
C ARG A 222 -35.15 -2.73 -8.45
N ARG A 223 -36.06 -2.63 -7.47
CA ARG A 223 -37.40 -3.23 -7.57
C ARG A 223 -38.26 -2.57 -8.66
N VAL A 224 -37.82 -1.43 -9.19
CA VAL A 224 -38.45 -0.75 -10.31
C VAL A 224 -38.05 -1.46 -11.62
N LYS A 225 -38.95 -2.31 -12.15
CA LYS A 225 -38.86 -2.71 -13.56
C LYS A 225 -39.04 -1.45 -14.40
N PRO A 226 -38.09 -1.06 -15.26
CA PRO A 226 -38.37 -0.03 -16.26
C PRO A 226 -39.53 -0.54 -17.11
N LEU A 227 -40.59 0.27 -17.29
CA LEU A 227 -41.53 0.03 -18.37
C LEU A 227 -40.69 -0.04 -19.65
N GLN A 228 -40.64 -1.21 -20.27
CA GLN A 228 -39.97 -1.41 -21.55
C GLN A 228 -40.51 -0.36 -22.53
N PRO A 229 -39.70 0.59 -23.03
CA PRO A 229 -40.10 1.32 -24.21
C PRO A 229 -40.18 0.30 -25.34
N ALA A 230 -41.29 0.31 -26.08
CA ALA A 230 -41.45 -0.50 -27.28
C ALA A 230 -40.19 -0.37 -28.15
N GLN A 231 -39.58 -1.50 -28.48
CA GLN A 231 -38.41 -1.57 -29.34
C GLN A 231 -38.77 -1.01 -30.72
N THR A 232 -38.41 0.24 -30.97
CA THR A 232 -38.16 0.76 -32.32
C THR A 232 -36.70 1.17 -32.39
N SER A 233 -35.83 0.16 -32.52
CA SER A 233 -34.44 0.33 -32.91
C SER A 233 -34.36 0.66 -34.40
N ARG A 234 -34.53 1.94 -34.75
CA ARG A 234 -33.92 2.48 -35.98
C ARG A 234 -32.58 3.07 -35.60
N ALA A 235 -31.52 2.31 -35.85
CA ALA A 235 -30.15 2.80 -35.79
C ALA A 235 -29.99 3.96 -36.79
N LEU A 236 -29.94 5.20 -36.28
CA LEU A 236 -29.42 6.32 -37.03
C LEU A 236 -27.89 6.15 -37.08
N ASN A 237 -27.39 5.77 -38.25
CA ASN A 237 -25.96 5.82 -38.56
C ASN A 237 -25.46 7.26 -38.36
N VAL A 238 -24.84 7.53 -37.22
CA VAL A 238 -24.08 8.74 -36.99
C VAL A 238 -22.77 8.58 -37.78
N ALA A 239 -22.68 9.28 -38.90
CA ALA A 239 -21.43 9.41 -39.64
C ALA A 239 -20.34 9.91 -38.67
N LYS A 240 -19.27 9.12 -38.50
CA LYS A 240 -18.08 9.53 -37.76
C LYS A 240 -17.48 10.74 -38.49
N LEU A 241 -17.66 11.93 -37.93
CA LEU A 241 -16.90 13.10 -38.33
C LEU A 241 -15.40 12.84 -38.08
N PRO A 242 -14.51 13.30 -38.96
CA PRO A 242 -13.07 13.15 -38.77
C PRO A 242 -12.66 13.92 -37.51
N VAL A 243 -12.09 13.19 -36.54
CA VAL A 243 -11.49 13.79 -35.35
C VAL A 243 -10.21 14.49 -35.79
N VAL A 244 -10.30 15.80 -36.03
CA VAL A 244 -9.12 16.66 -36.12
C VAL A 244 -8.47 16.65 -34.74
N LYS A 245 -7.25 16.12 -34.63
CA LYS A 245 -6.44 16.16 -33.41
C LYS A 245 -5.99 17.60 -33.18
N ASN A 246 -6.81 18.43 -32.55
CA ASN A 246 -6.35 19.71 -32.02
C ASN A 246 -5.42 19.44 -30.82
N SER A 247 -4.24 20.05 -30.81
CA SER A 247 -3.33 20.01 -29.67
C SER A 247 -3.86 20.94 -28.57
N LEU A 248 -4.60 20.37 -27.62
CA LEU A 248 -5.04 21.08 -26.42
C LEU A 248 -3.86 21.19 -25.45
N ILE A 249 -3.49 22.42 -25.07
CA ILE A 249 -2.53 22.64 -23.99
C ILE A 249 -3.36 22.79 -22.72
N HIS A 250 -3.10 21.97 -21.72
CA HIS A 250 -3.81 22.04 -20.46
C HIS A 250 -2.86 22.02 -19.27
N MET A 251 -3.25 22.77 -18.24
CA MET A 251 -2.60 22.81 -16.94
C MET A 251 -3.66 22.69 -15.86
N LEU A 252 -3.49 21.71 -14.98
CA LEU A 252 -4.33 21.50 -13.80
C LEU A 252 -3.44 21.62 -12.56
N LYS A 253 -3.84 22.52 -11.65
CA LYS A 253 -3.24 22.66 -10.32
C LYS A 253 -4.33 22.52 -9.28
N LEU A 254 -4.21 21.55 -8.37
CA LEU A 254 -5.16 21.34 -7.26
C LEU A 254 -4.40 21.20 -5.94
N ASP A 255 -4.73 22.02 -4.95
CA ASP A 255 -4.17 21.97 -3.60
C ASP A 255 -5.30 21.63 -2.61
N ILE A 256 -5.29 20.43 -2.05
CA ILE A 256 -6.32 19.90 -1.15
C ILE A 256 -5.72 19.80 0.24
N SER A 257 -6.40 20.28 1.27
CA SER A 257 -5.86 20.35 2.63
C SER A 257 -6.83 19.83 3.67
N ASN A 258 -6.28 19.30 4.77
CA ASN A 258 -7.03 18.78 5.90
C ASN A 258 -7.99 17.63 5.54
N ILE A 259 -7.50 16.58 4.87
CA ILE A 259 -8.30 15.41 4.47
C ILE A 259 -8.37 14.41 5.63
N ASN A 260 -9.58 13.94 5.94
CA ASN A 260 -9.83 12.93 6.97
C ASN A 260 -10.78 11.86 6.42
N LEU A 261 -10.30 10.63 6.31
CA LEU A 261 -11.12 9.50 5.88
C LEU A 261 -11.31 8.53 7.06
N PHE A 262 -12.54 8.13 7.33
CA PHE A 262 -12.92 7.29 8.44
C PHE A 262 -13.50 5.97 7.92
N ILE A 263 -13.03 4.86 8.50
CA ILE A 263 -13.62 3.53 8.29
C ILE A 263 -14.04 3.03 9.65
N SER A 264 -15.32 3.23 9.98
CA SER A 264 -15.94 2.81 11.24
C SER A 264 -16.69 1.50 11.07
N ASN A 265 -16.74 0.70 12.13
CA ASN A 265 -17.44 -0.58 12.13
C ASN A 265 -18.55 -0.63 13.17
N SER A 266 -19.41 -1.65 13.07
CA SER A 266 -20.53 -1.88 13.99
C SER A 266 -20.17 -2.13 15.45
N VAL A 267 -18.88 -2.31 15.80
CA VAL A 267 -18.42 -2.58 17.17
C VAL A 267 -17.96 -1.29 17.87
N GLY A 268 -18.09 -0.13 17.21
CA GLY A 268 -17.71 1.16 17.79
C GLY A 268 -16.21 1.42 17.75
N VAL A 269 -15.51 0.93 16.72
CA VAL A 269 -14.10 1.26 16.48
C VAL A 269 -13.92 1.75 15.04
N CYS A 270 -12.91 2.59 14.82
CA CYS A 270 -12.67 3.26 13.56
C CYS A 270 -11.16 3.36 13.24
N ALA A 271 -10.82 3.22 11.97
CA ALA A 271 -9.52 3.60 11.43
C ALA A 271 -9.65 4.95 10.70
N MET A 272 -8.90 5.96 11.13
CA MET A 272 -8.86 7.28 10.50
C MET A 272 -7.57 7.43 9.69
N LEU A 273 -7.67 7.76 8.41
CA LEU A 273 -6.59 8.27 7.59
C LEU A 273 -6.65 9.80 7.59
N ARG A 274 -5.59 10.43 8.09
CA ARG A 274 -5.37 11.87 8.09
C ARG A 274 -4.30 12.22 7.05
N VAL A 275 -4.57 13.20 6.19
CA VAL A 275 -3.59 13.78 5.26
C VAL A 275 -3.64 15.30 5.39
N ASP A 276 -2.49 15.94 5.64
CA ASP A 276 -2.43 17.39 5.83
C ASP A 276 -2.59 18.14 4.51
N THR A 277 -1.84 17.78 3.48
CA THR A 277 -1.96 18.39 2.14
C THR A 277 -1.71 17.42 1.01
N VAL A 278 -2.45 17.60 -0.09
CA VAL A 278 -2.24 16.95 -1.38
C VAL A 278 -2.16 18.02 -2.45
N ALA A 279 -1.04 18.12 -3.14
CA ALA A 279 -0.82 19.05 -4.24
C ALA A 279 -0.65 18.28 -5.56
N LEU A 280 -1.54 18.50 -6.51
CA LEU A 280 -1.50 17.92 -7.85
C LEU A 280 -1.15 19.00 -8.87
N LEU A 281 -0.10 18.77 -9.66
CA LEU A 281 0.26 19.56 -10.83
C LEU A 281 0.29 18.64 -12.05
N HIS A 282 -0.62 18.83 -12.98
CA HIS A 282 -0.70 18.07 -14.23
C HIS A 282 -0.59 19.00 -15.44
N ASN A 283 0.24 18.60 -16.40
CA ASN A 283 0.31 19.22 -17.71
C ASN A 283 0.57 18.16 -18.79
N ALA A 284 0.63 18.56 -20.05
CA ALA A 284 0.85 17.65 -21.18
C ALA A 284 2.18 16.85 -21.12
N ALA A 285 3.21 17.37 -20.42
CA ALA A 285 4.54 16.77 -20.36
C ALA A 285 4.78 15.91 -19.11
N GLN A 286 4.15 16.23 -17.99
CA GLN A 286 4.34 15.53 -16.71
C GLN A 286 3.14 15.72 -15.76
N THR A 287 2.96 14.74 -14.88
CA THR A 287 2.06 14.81 -13.72
C THR A 287 2.88 14.69 -12.46
N THR A 288 2.74 15.61 -11.52
CA THR A 288 3.39 15.58 -10.20
C THR A 288 2.32 15.63 -9.12
N LEU A 289 2.36 14.70 -8.19
CA LEU A 289 1.50 14.62 -7.01
C LEU A 289 2.40 14.63 -5.77
N CYS A 290 2.20 15.59 -4.88
CA CYS A 290 2.86 15.65 -3.58
C CYS A 290 1.82 15.43 -2.49
N VAL A 291 2.12 14.56 -1.54
CA VAL A 291 1.28 14.28 -0.37
C VAL A 291 2.13 14.48 0.86
N ASP A 292 1.69 15.33 1.78
CA ASP A 292 2.41 15.64 3.02
C ASP A 292 1.56 15.33 4.25
N GLY A 293 2.21 14.85 5.31
CA GLY A 293 1.61 14.61 6.62
C GLY A 293 0.53 13.53 6.61
N THR A 294 0.86 12.31 6.19
CA THR A 294 -0.08 11.18 6.16
C THR A 294 0.04 10.34 7.44
N LYS A 295 -1.04 10.23 8.22
CA LYS A 295 -1.11 9.35 9.40
C LYS A 295 -2.36 8.50 9.43
N VAL A 296 -2.24 7.26 9.90
CA VAL A 296 -3.37 6.37 10.21
C VAL A 296 -3.47 6.22 11.72
N GLN A 297 -4.66 6.42 12.28
CA GLN A 297 -4.92 6.27 13.71
C GLN A 297 -6.07 5.31 13.95
N TYR A 298 -5.92 4.46 14.97
CA TYR A 298 -7.00 3.63 15.49
C TYR A 298 -7.76 4.39 16.59
N ILE A 299 -9.09 4.39 16.50
CA ILE A 299 -9.98 5.17 17.37
C ILE A 299 -11.04 4.24 17.93
N ILE A 300 -11.31 4.35 19.23
CA ILE A 300 -12.50 3.78 19.87
C ILE A 300 -13.57 4.89 19.87
N CYS A 301 -14.74 4.61 19.28
CA CYS A 301 -15.82 5.57 19.08
C CYS A 301 -16.72 5.64 20.33
N ASP A 302 -16.14 6.06 21.47
CA ASP A 302 -16.83 6.15 22.77
C ASP A 302 -17.58 7.48 22.98
N LYS A 303 -17.16 8.53 22.28
CA LYS A 303 -17.72 9.88 22.34
C LYS A 303 -18.60 10.19 21.13
N GLU A 304 -19.50 11.17 21.30
CA GLU A 304 -20.39 11.66 20.22
C GLU A 304 -19.62 12.24 19.03
N PHE A 305 -18.46 12.85 19.27
CA PHE A 305 -17.60 13.44 18.24
C PHE A 305 -16.12 13.17 18.50
N PHE A 306 -15.33 13.23 17.43
CA PHE A 306 -13.88 13.15 17.45
C PHE A 306 -13.24 14.50 17.07
N PRO A 307 -12.30 15.04 17.87
CA PRO A 307 -11.59 16.27 17.52
C PRO A 307 -10.58 16.03 16.38
N LEU A 308 -10.61 16.89 15.36
CA LEU A 308 -9.70 16.80 14.21
C LEU A 308 -8.40 17.55 14.52
N ASN A 309 -7.36 16.78 14.79
CA ASN A 309 -6.03 17.30 15.08
C ASN A 309 -5.15 17.33 13.82
N ARG A 310 -4.13 18.18 13.80
CA ARG A 310 -3.11 18.16 12.73
C ARG A 310 -2.30 16.88 12.80
N SER A 311 -1.69 16.44 11.70
CA SER A 311 -0.88 15.22 11.72
C SER A 311 0.20 15.27 12.81
N ASN A 312 0.86 16.41 13.03
CA ASN A 312 1.90 16.58 14.07
C ASN A 312 1.42 16.33 15.50
N GLU A 313 0.14 16.53 15.78
CA GLU A 313 -0.47 16.35 17.11
C GLU A 313 -0.94 14.90 17.34
N ILE A 314 -0.96 14.06 16.30
CA ILE A 314 -1.31 12.64 16.42
C ILE A 314 -0.10 11.87 16.95
N HIS A 315 -0.18 11.50 18.23
CA HIS A 315 0.81 10.66 18.91
C HIS A 315 0.49 9.17 18.69
N LYS A 316 1.54 8.36 18.46
CA LYS A 316 1.45 6.90 18.23
C LYS A 316 0.50 6.48 17.09
N PRO A 317 0.73 6.94 15.85
CA PRO A 317 -0.07 6.51 14.71
C PRO A 317 0.22 5.04 14.35
N ALA A 318 -0.81 4.33 13.88
CA ALA A 318 -0.68 2.99 13.31
C ALA A 318 0.10 2.98 11.98
N ALA A 319 0.11 4.10 11.25
CA ALA A 319 1.02 4.32 10.14
C ALA A 319 1.33 5.81 9.98
N HIS A 320 2.54 6.15 9.55
CA HIS A 320 2.97 7.52 9.30
C HIS A 320 3.87 7.56 8.08
N ILE A 321 3.52 8.41 7.12
CA ILE A 321 4.34 8.75 5.97
C ILE A 321 4.46 10.26 5.93
N HIS A 322 5.69 10.76 6.09
CA HIS A 322 5.88 12.21 6.19
C HIS A 322 5.61 12.91 4.86
N GLN A 323 6.22 12.44 3.77
CA GLN A 323 6.05 13.03 2.44
C GLN A 323 6.17 11.97 1.34
N VAL A 324 5.25 12.01 0.38
CA VAL A 324 5.26 11.19 -0.85
C VAL A 324 5.23 12.12 -2.05
N LYS A 325 6.14 11.94 -3.01
CA LYS A 325 6.14 12.65 -4.30
C LYS A 325 6.05 11.65 -5.42
N VAL A 326 4.98 11.69 -6.20
CA VAL A 326 4.80 10.86 -7.39
C VAL A 326 4.96 11.74 -8.63
N LYS A 327 5.84 11.37 -9.54
CA LYS A 327 6.07 12.04 -10.82
C LYS A 327 5.89 11.06 -11.97
N PHE A 328 4.89 11.29 -12.82
CA PHE A 328 4.65 10.51 -14.02
C PHE A 328 5.03 11.30 -15.27
N THR A 329 5.86 10.71 -16.13
CA THR A 329 6.32 11.29 -17.39
C THR A 329 5.80 10.45 -18.56
N PRO A 330 4.78 10.91 -19.31
CA PRO A 330 4.18 10.14 -20.39
C PRO A 330 5.13 9.78 -21.53
N SER A 331 6.13 10.63 -21.84
CA SER A 331 7.07 10.40 -22.94
C SER A 331 7.88 9.11 -22.78
N ASN A 332 8.28 8.81 -21.54
CA ASN A 332 9.12 7.66 -21.19
C ASN A 332 8.29 6.54 -20.53
N LYS A 333 6.97 6.73 -20.37
CA LYS A 333 6.08 5.86 -19.57
C LYS A 333 6.68 5.55 -18.20
N GLU A 334 7.27 6.56 -17.57
CA GLU A 334 8.02 6.42 -16.32
C GLU A 334 7.22 7.04 -15.16
N CYS A 335 7.02 6.27 -14.09
CA CYS A 335 6.42 6.70 -12.84
C CYS A 335 7.47 6.65 -11.73
N ARG A 336 7.89 7.81 -11.20
CA ARG A 336 8.81 7.92 -10.07
C ARG A 336 8.03 8.18 -8.78
N VAL A 337 8.19 7.35 -7.76
CA VAL A 337 7.57 7.51 -6.44
C VAL A 337 8.68 7.74 -5.43
N HIS A 338 8.73 8.91 -4.82
CA HIS A 338 9.69 9.24 -3.77
C HIS A 338 9.00 9.29 -2.41
N ILE A 339 9.43 8.48 -1.46
CA ILE A 339 9.00 8.57 -0.05
C ILE A 339 10.14 9.21 0.73
N LEU A 340 9.87 10.26 1.49
CA LEU A 340 10.90 11.12 2.09
C LEU A 340 10.74 11.19 3.63
N GLN A 341 11.89 11.33 4.31
CA GLN A 341 12.04 11.54 5.76
C GLN A 341 11.68 10.34 6.64
N HIS A 342 10.40 9.99 6.80
CA HIS A 342 9.96 8.94 7.72
C HIS A 342 8.84 8.08 7.13
N LEU A 343 8.97 6.76 7.30
CA LEU A 343 7.95 5.74 7.03
C LEU A 343 7.84 4.83 8.26
N THR A 344 6.77 4.97 9.03
CA THR A 344 6.52 4.14 10.22
C THR A 344 5.22 3.38 10.04
N VAL A 345 5.19 2.08 10.34
CA VAL A 345 3.97 1.27 10.35
C VAL A 345 3.95 0.46 11.65
N GLN A 346 2.92 0.64 12.46
CA GLN A 346 2.66 -0.15 13.67
C GLN A 346 1.42 -1.01 13.44
N TRP A 347 1.67 -2.21 12.96
CA TRP A 347 0.63 -3.19 12.66
C TRP A 347 0.13 -3.88 13.92
N THR A 348 -1.19 -3.99 14.04
CA THR A 348 -1.90 -4.68 15.12
C THR A 348 -3.11 -5.42 14.55
N ASN A 349 -3.57 -6.46 15.25
CA ASN A 349 -4.74 -7.24 14.85
C ASN A 349 -6.01 -6.36 14.80
N GLU A 350 -6.14 -5.41 15.72
CA GLU A 350 -7.28 -4.50 15.83
C GLU A 350 -7.38 -3.57 14.62
N VAL A 351 -6.27 -2.93 14.23
CA VAL A 351 -6.20 -2.09 13.04
C VAL A 351 -6.48 -2.91 11.79
N HIS A 352 -5.87 -4.10 11.68
CA HIS A 352 -6.03 -4.97 10.52
C HIS A 352 -7.50 -5.37 10.32
N MET A 353 -8.16 -5.85 11.38
CA MET A 353 -9.56 -6.27 11.31
C MET A 353 -10.51 -5.12 11.00
N CYS A 354 -10.25 -3.92 11.53
CA CYS A 354 -11.03 -2.72 11.21
C CYS A 354 -10.99 -2.41 9.71
N LEU A 355 -9.79 -2.38 9.12
CA LEU A 355 -9.60 -2.10 7.70
C LEU A 355 -10.17 -3.21 6.81
N VAL A 356 -9.91 -4.48 7.14
CA VAL A 356 -10.39 -5.62 6.34
C VAL A 356 -11.90 -5.65 6.27
N LYS A 357 -12.61 -5.45 7.39
CA LYS A 357 -14.07 -5.42 7.42
C LYS A 357 -14.63 -4.31 6.54
N GLY A 358 -14.08 -3.09 6.66
CA GLY A 358 -14.51 -1.96 5.81
C GLY A 358 -14.29 -2.24 4.32
N VAL A 359 -13.12 -2.76 3.94
CA VAL A 359 -12.82 -3.11 2.54
C VAL A 359 -13.74 -4.21 2.01
N GLN A 360 -14.09 -5.21 2.84
CA GLN A 360 -15.03 -6.27 2.45
C GLN A 360 -16.45 -5.72 2.23
N GLU A 361 -16.92 -4.80 3.08
CA GLU A 361 -18.23 -4.15 2.91
C GLU A 361 -18.27 -3.34 1.60
N VAL A 362 -17.24 -2.52 1.34
CA VAL A 362 -17.11 -1.73 0.10
C VAL A 362 -17.08 -2.63 -1.13
N LYS A 363 -16.26 -3.69 -1.13
CA LYS A 363 -16.19 -4.66 -2.25
C LYS A 363 -17.53 -5.34 -2.50
N THR A 364 -18.23 -5.70 -1.43
CA THR A 364 -19.57 -6.31 -1.52
C THR A 364 -20.56 -5.35 -2.17
N LEU A 365 -20.54 -4.08 -1.78
CA LEU A 365 -21.38 -3.05 -2.38
C LEU A 365 -21.04 -2.83 -3.86
N GLN A 366 -19.75 -2.74 -4.18
CA GLN A 366 -19.27 -2.58 -5.55
C GLN A 366 -19.70 -3.75 -6.44
N ALA A 367 -19.53 -5.00 -5.98
CA ALA A 367 -19.98 -6.18 -6.72
C ALA A 367 -21.49 -6.16 -6.97
N ARG A 368 -22.30 -5.75 -5.98
CA ARG A 368 -23.75 -5.58 -6.19
C ARG A 368 -24.03 -4.53 -7.24
N LEU A 369 -23.36 -3.37 -7.22
CA LEU A 369 -23.52 -2.30 -8.21
C LEU A 369 -23.15 -2.78 -9.62
N SER A 370 -22.05 -3.51 -9.79
CA SER A 370 -21.61 -4.04 -11.08
C SER A 370 -22.52 -5.14 -11.64
N LEU A 371 -23.16 -5.96 -10.80
CA LEU A 371 -24.14 -6.96 -11.23
C LEU A 371 -25.44 -6.35 -11.81
N ALA A 372 -25.60 -5.03 -11.80
CA ALA A 372 -26.75 -4.36 -12.42
C ALA A 372 -26.67 -4.27 -13.96
N ASP A 373 -25.49 -4.50 -14.55
CA ASP A 373 -25.29 -4.45 -16.02
C ASP A 373 -25.28 -5.85 -16.68
N GLY A 374 -25.45 -6.94 -15.91
CA GLY A 374 -25.47 -8.32 -16.40
C GLY A 374 -26.83 -8.97 -16.16
N ASP A 375 -27.45 -9.46 -17.24
CA ASP A 375 -28.80 -10.03 -17.30
C ASP A 375 -29.22 -10.91 -16.11
N ALA A 376 -30.45 -10.69 -15.68
CA ALA A 376 -31.20 -11.57 -14.81
C ALA A 376 -31.41 -12.94 -15.49
N THR A 377 -30.55 -13.91 -15.17
CA THR A 377 -30.93 -15.32 -15.19
C THR A 377 -30.99 -15.83 -13.76
N SER A 378 -32.20 -16.20 -13.36
CA SER A 378 -32.55 -16.77 -12.05
C SER A 378 -31.68 -17.99 -11.69
N PRO A 379 -31.36 -18.20 -10.41
CA PRO A 379 -30.84 -19.48 -9.95
C PRO A 379 -32.01 -20.46 -9.88
N CYS A 380 -32.11 -21.36 -10.86
CA CYS A 380 -32.95 -22.54 -10.74
C CYS A 380 -32.09 -23.62 -10.07
N GLU A 381 -32.40 -23.95 -8.82
CA GLU A 381 -31.92 -25.15 -8.16
C GLU A 381 -32.41 -26.36 -8.96
N SER A 382 -31.50 -27.06 -9.63
CA SER A 382 -31.73 -28.42 -10.08
C SER A 382 -30.55 -29.28 -9.63
N MET A 383 -30.87 -30.29 -8.82
CA MET A 383 -29.96 -31.34 -8.42
C MET A 383 -29.58 -32.18 -9.64
N ALA A 384 -28.33 -32.10 -10.07
CA ALA A 384 -27.66 -33.13 -10.85
C ALA A 384 -26.13 -33.00 -10.68
N PRO A 385 -25.39 -34.11 -10.58
CA PRO A 385 -23.94 -34.07 -10.41
C PRO A 385 -23.25 -33.59 -11.71
N PRO A 386 -22.10 -32.90 -11.63
CA PRO A 386 -21.46 -32.30 -12.80
C PRO A 386 -20.86 -33.35 -13.74
N PRO A 387 -21.10 -33.28 -15.06
CA PRO A 387 -20.29 -33.99 -16.03
C PRO A 387 -18.97 -33.24 -16.28
N HIS A 388 -17.97 -34.03 -16.67
CA HIS A 388 -16.55 -33.74 -16.86
C HIS A 388 -16.16 -32.37 -17.47
N PRO A 389 -14.97 -31.83 -17.14
CA PRO A 389 -14.45 -30.61 -17.72
C PRO A 389 -14.22 -30.74 -19.24
N PRO A 390 -14.56 -29.72 -20.06
CA PRO A 390 -14.32 -29.73 -21.49
C PRO A 390 -12.82 -29.68 -21.81
N GLN A 391 -12.43 -30.54 -22.75
CA GLN A 391 -11.09 -30.62 -23.31
C GLN A 391 -10.69 -29.29 -23.98
N LEU A 392 -9.43 -28.90 -23.78
CA LEU A 392 -8.79 -27.75 -24.42
C LEU A 392 -8.76 -27.92 -25.95
N THR A 393 -9.46 -27.05 -26.65
CA THR A 393 -9.07 -26.65 -28.01
C THR A 393 -8.40 -25.27 -27.94
N THR A 394 -7.13 -25.28 -28.31
CA THR A 394 -6.22 -24.18 -28.68
C THR A 394 -6.77 -22.75 -28.64
N PRO A 395 -6.21 -21.84 -27.82
CA PRO A 395 -6.49 -20.41 -27.95
C PRO A 395 -5.73 -19.86 -29.16
N HIS A 396 -6.46 -19.49 -30.21
CA HIS A 396 -5.95 -18.54 -31.19
C HIS A 396 -5.62 -17.22 -30.47
N SER A 397 -4.40 -16.76 -30.71
CA SER A 397 -3.75 -15.60 -30.12
C SER A 397 -4.57 -14.31 -30.27
N ALA A 398 -5.27 -13.90 -29.21
CA ALA A 398 -5.50 -12.49 -28.96
C ALA A 398 -4.21 -11.92 -28.34
N ALA A 399 -3.44 -11.15 -29.11
CA ALA A 399 -2.23 -10.50 -28.60
C ALA A 399 -2.61 -9.55 -27.45
N PRO A 400 -2.07 -9.71 -26.24
CA PRO A 400 -2.28 -8.72 -25.18
C PRO A 400 -1.47 -7.47 -25.52
N PHE A 401 -2.15 -6.33 -25.70
CA PHE A 401 -1.52 -5.02 -25.67
C PHE A 401 -0.87 -4.81 -24.30
N LYS A 402 0.43 -5.11 -24.17
CA LYS A 402 1.24 -4.75 -23.00
C LYS A 402 1.98 -3.46 -23.31
N SER A 403 1.48 -2.34 -22.78
CA SER A 403 2.29 -1.14 -22.64
C SER A 403 3.00 -1.20 -21.30
N ASP A 404 4.27 -1.62 -21.29
CA ASP A 404 5.04 -1.74 -20.06
C ASP A 404 5.36 -0.33 -19.53
N ILE A 405 4.93 -0.06 -18.29
CA ILE A 405 5.21 1.17 -17.55
C ILE A 405 6.40 0.89 -16.65
N CYS A 406 7.41 1.75 -16.68
CA CYS A 406 8.54 1.70 -15.76
C CYS A 406 8.16 2.43 -14.46
N ILE A 407 8.26 1.75 -13.32
CA ILE A 407 7.93 2.26 -12.00
C ILE A 407 9.22 2.28 -11.18
N ASN A 408 9.68 3.48 -10.82
CA ASN A 408 10.86 3.71 -10.00
C ASN A 408 10.42 4.22 -8.63
N ILE A 409 10.51 3.38 -7.61
CA ILE A 409 10.19 3.71 -6.23
C ILE A 409 11.50 3.93 -5.49
N LEU A 410 11.71 5.15 -5.02
CA LEU A 410 12.86 5.54 -4.21
C LEU A 410 12.37 5.98 -2.84
N ILE A 411 12.79 5.28 -1.80
CA ILE A 411 12.43 5.59 -0.43
C ILE A 411 13.69 6.17 0.23
N LEU A 412 13.76 7.49 0.36
CA LEU A 412 14.80 8.22 1.09
C LEU A 412 14.25 8.60 2.48
N ALA A 413 13.92 7.57 3.25
CA ALA A 413 13.29 7.71 4.56
C ALA A 413 13.87 6.70 5.55
N GLU A 414 13.76 7.05 6.82
CA GLU A 414 13.92 6.10 7.90
C GLU A 414 12.66 5.22 7.97
N ILE A 415 12.82 3.91 7.76
CA ILE A 415 11.71 2.95 7.69
C ILE A 415 11.68 2.13 8.98
N HIS A 416 10.54 2.18 9.68
CA HIS A 416 10.28 1.43 10.91
C HIS A 416 8.97 0.67 10.75
N LEU A 417 9.04 -0.65 10.60
CA LEU A 417 7.88 -1.52 10.48
C LEU A 417 7.78 -2.38 11.73
N GLU A 418 6.73 -2.20 12.53
CA GLU A 418 6.49 -2.93 13.76
C GLU A 418 5.21 -3.75 13.61
N ALA A 419 5.23 -4.99 14.07
CA ALA A 419 4.08 -5.86 14.17
C ALA A 419 3.96 -6.34 15.61
N LYS A 420 2.87 -5.93 16.28
CA LYS A 420 2.51 -6.44 17.60
C LYS A 420 1.80 -7.78 17.43
N LEU A 421 2.51 -8.86 17.74
CA LEU A 421 2.02 -10.23 17.51
C LEU A 421 1.11 -10.67 18.66
N SER A 422 1.53 -10.40 19.90
CA SER A 422 0.78 -10.71 21.11
C SER A 422 0.90 -9.59 22.15
N LYS A 423 0.45 -9.84 23.39
CA LYS A 423 0.69 -8.88 24.50
C LYS A 423 2.17 -8.79 24.88
N GLN A 424 2.94 -9.86 24.62
CA GLN A 424 4.33 -10.01 25.04
C GLN A 424 5.29 -9.86 23.86
N HIS A 425 4.89 -10.28 22.66
CA HIS A 425 5.78 -10.37 21.51
C HIS A 425 5.56 -9.26 20.46
N MET A 426 6.66 -8.67 20.02
CA MET A 426 6.72 -7.61 19.01
C MET A 426 7.88 -7.85 18.05
N LEU A 427 7.57 -7.84 16.76
CA LEU A 427 8.56 -7.88 15.68
C LEU A 427 8.75 -6.46 15.14
N SER A 428 9.99 -6.02 14.96
CA SER A 428 10.28 -4.73 14.32
C SER A 428 11.35 -4.86 13.25
N ILE A 429 11.20 -4.15 12.14
CA ILE A 429 12.14 -4.08 11.03
C ILE A 429 12.54 -2.62 10.87
N GLN A 430 13.83 -2.35 10.85
CA GLN A 430 14.39 -1.01 10.72
C GLN A 430 15.38 -0.95 9.56
N THR A 431 15.19 0.00 8.65
CA THR A 431 16.09 0.20 7.50
C THR A 431 16.15 1.66 7.09
N GLN A 432 17.20 2.02 6.37
CA GLN A 432 17.40 3.34 5.78
C GLN A 432 17.63 3.18 4.29
N ASN A 433 16.94 4.01 3.52
CA ASN A 433 17.08 4.10 2.06
C ASN A 433 16.80 2.77 1.33
N LEU A 434 15.67 2.71 0.64
CA LEU A 434 15.27 1.55 -0.17
C LEU A 434 15.06 2.02 -1.61
N LEU A 435 15.77 1.40 -2.56
CA LEU A 435 15.59 1.63 -3.99
C LEU A 435 14.90 0.41 -4.61
N VAL A 436 13.79 0.64 -5.31
CA VAL A 436 13.05 -0.39 -6.05
C VAL A 436 12.74 0.13 -7.44
N THR A 437 13.34 -0.49 -8.44
CA THR A 437 13.10 -0.24 -9.87
C THR A 437 12.31 -1.41 -10.44
N MET A 438 11.15 -1.16 -11.03
CA MET A 438 10.28 -2.19 -11.60
C MET A 438 9.88 -1.82 -13.02
N THR A 439 10.28 -2.63 -13.99
CA THR A 439 9.84 -2.54 -15.39
C THR A 439 9.27 -3.88 -15.79
N LEU A 440 7.97 -4.09 -15.59
CA LEU A 440 7.35 -5.42 -15.68
C LEU A 440 7.77 -6.17 -16.98
N PRO A 441 8.30 -7.41 -16.87
CA PRO A 441 8.39 -8.25 -15.68
C PRO A 441 9.65 -8.06 -14.81
N GLU A 442 10.55 -7.16 -15.18
CA GLU A 442 11.84 -6.93 -14.53
C GLU A 442 11.70 -6.17 -13.20
N ILE A 443 12.43 -6.60 -12.18
CA ILE A 443 12.47 -6.01 -10.85
C ILE A 443 13.93 -5.95 -10.40
N LEU A 444 14.35 -4.80 -9.87
CA LEU A 444 15.59 -4.59 -9.14
C LEU A 444 15.24 -3.90 -7.82
N MET A 445 15.65 -4.49 -6.70
CA MET A 445 15.47 -3.95 -5.37
C MET A 445 16.82 -3.97 -4.65
N GLU A 446 17.19 -2.84 -4.05
CA GLU A 446 18.45 -2.66 -3.33
C GLU A 446 18.17 -2.05 -1.95
N VAL A 447 18.73 -2.68 -0.92
CA VAL A 447 18.68 -2.22 0.47
C VAL A 447 20.08 -2.29 1.05
N LYS A 448 20.58 -1.15 1.53
CA LYS A 448 21.93 -1.07 2.08
C LYS A 448 22.05 -1.83 3.40
N ASP A 449 21.20 -1.52 4.36
CA ASP A 449 21.22 -2.11 5.70
C ASP A 449 19.79 -2.25 6.22
N PHE A 450 19.43 -3.42 6.73
CA PHE A 450 18.20 -3.58 7.51
C PHE A 450 18.34 -4.56 8.68
N ASN A 451 17.70 -4.21 9.79
CA ASN A 451 17.74 -4.96 11.05
C ASN A 451 16.35 -5.48 11.38
N ILE A 452 16.26 -6.73 11.81
CA ILE A 452 15.03 -7.33 12.34
C ILE A 452 15.24 -7.57 13.83
N LYS A 453 14.40 -6.92 14.65
CA LYS A 453 14.38 -7.10 16.10
C LYS A 453 13.17 -7.88 16.54
N CYS A 454 13.36 -8.79 17.48
CA CYS A 454 12.29 -9.47 18.18
C CYS A 454 12.35 -9.05 19.66
N ASP A 455 11.26 -8.47 20.16
CA ASP A 455 11.13 -7.99 21.55
C ASP A 455 12.21 -6.99 21.96
N GLY A 456 12.67 -6.18 20.99
CA GLY A 456 13.75 -5.21 21.16
C GLY A 456 15.16 -5.76 20.95
N ASN A 457 15.34 -7.08 20.89
CA ASN A 457 16.63 -7.71 20.62
C ASN A 457 16.94 -7.73 19.12
N ASN A 458 18.11 -7.25 18.69
CA ASN A 458 18.57 -7.36 17.30
C ASN A 458 18.88 -8.83 16.98
N ILE A 459 17.97 -9.52 16.28
CA ILE A 459 18.16 -10.93 15.92
C ILE A 459 18.81 -11.06 14.54
N PHE A 460 18.40 -10.25 13.58
CA PHE A 460 18.98 -10.25 12.24
C PHE A 460 19.54 -8.88 11.89
N LYS A 461 20.75 -8.86 11.33
CA LYS A 461 21.36 -7.67 10.73
C LYS A 461 21.87 -8.06 9.36
N ILE A 462 21.31 -7.40 8.34
CA ILE A 462 21.53 -7.75 6.94
C ILE A 462 22.07 -6.51 6.22
N SER A 463 23.17 -6.69 5.48
CA SER A 463 23.78 -5.63 4.68
C SER A 463 23.93 -6.03 3.20
N GLY A 464 23.89 -5.04 2.32
CA GLY A 464 24.06 -5.20 0.87
C GLY A 464 23.04 -6.13 0.23
N PHE A 465 21.76 -6.03 0.64
CA PHE A 465 20.70 -6.85 0.05
C PHE A 465 20.34 -6.34 -1.34
N GLN A 466 20.36 -7.24 -2.32
CA GLN A 466 19.92 -6.97 -3.68
C GLN A 466 19.08 -8.13 -4.20
N LEU A 467 17.94 -7.80 -4.80
CA LEU A 467 17.05 -8.73 -5.49
C LEU A 467 16.88 -8.25 -6.92
N GLU A 468 17.20 -9.10 -7.89
CA GLU A 468 17.04 -8.79 -9.31
C GLU A 468 16.41 -9.93 -10.08
N THR A 469 15.58 -9.59 -11.08
CA THR A 469 15.12 -10.55 -12.08
C THR A 469 16.17 -10.69 -13.17
N LEU A 470 16.51 -11.93 -13.51
CA LEU A 470 17.48 -12.25 -14.53
C LEU A 470 16.81 -12.53 -15.88
N ALA A 471 17.56 -12.33 -16.96
CA ALA A 471 17.12 -12.74 -18.29
C ALA A 471 16.83 -14.26 -18.33
N VAL A 472 15.81 -14.66 -19.09
CA VAL A 472 15.37 -16.07 -19.19
C VAL A 472 16.50 -17.02 -19.67
N SER A 473 17.47 -16.50 -20.41
CA SER A 473 18.65 -17.23 -20.89
C SER A 473 19.82 -17.26 -19.91
N TYR A 474 19.77 -16.53 -18.80
CA TYR A 474 20.92 -16.33 -17.90
C TYR A 474 21.47 -17.67 -17.36
N LEU A 475 20.59 -18.57 -16.93
CA LEU A 475 20.98 -19.88 -16.38
C LEU A 475 21.02 -21.02 -17.40
N LYS A 476 20.94 -20.72 -18.70
CA LYS A 476 20.90 -21.76 -19.75
C LYS A 476 22.09 -22.72 -19.67
N VAL A 477 23.30 -22.20 -19.46
CA VAL A 477 24.53 -23.01 -19.36
C VAL A 477 24.50 -23.94 -18.13
N GLU A 478 24.04 -23.43 -16.98
CA GLU A 478 23.90 -24.26 -15.76
C GLU A 478 22.86 -25.37 -15.96
N ARG A 479 21.76 -25.07 -16.67
CA ARG A 479 20.74 -26.07 -17.01
C ARG A 479 21.29 -27.16 -17.94
N GLU A 480 22.08 -26.78 -18.95
CA GLU A 480 22.74 -27.72 -19.86
C GLU A 480 23.73 -28.64 -19.12
N ARG A 481 24.43 -28.14 -18.10
CA ARG A 481 25.36 -28.94 -17.26
C ARG A 481 24.65 -30.01 -16.43
N ALA A 482 23.42 -29.74 -15.98
CA ALA A 482 22.67 -30.65 -15.12
C ALA A 482 22.22 -31.94 -15.82
N LYS A 483 22.19 -31.99 -17.16
CA LYS A 483 21.83 -33.13 -18.06
C LYS A 483 20.49 -33.84 -17.82
N THR A 484 19.84 -33.60 -16.69
CA THR A 484 18.62 -34.26 -16.19
C THR A 484 17.37 -33.39 -16.36
N LEU A 485 17.55 -32.11 -16.70
CA LEU A 485 16.47 -31.13 -16.86
C LEU A 485 15.87 -31.22 -18.26
N GLN A 486 14.53 -31.12 -18.37
CA GLN A 486 13.83 -31.14 -19.65
C GLN A 486 13.71 -29.74 -20.26
N SER A 487 13.52 -28.72 -19.43
CA SER A 487 13.33 -27.34 -19.90
C SER A 487 14.69 -26.65 -20.09
N PRO A 488 14.99 -26.07 -21.26
CA PRO A 488 16.29 -25.44 -21.53
C PRO A 488 16.43 -24.07 -20.86
N THR A 489 15.32 -23.39 -20.57
CA THR A 489 15.26 -22.07 -19.94
C THR A 489 14.09 -21.97 -18.97
N ASN A 490 14.18 -21.04 -18.02
CA ASN A 490 13.11 -20.71 -17.07
C ASN A 490 13.26 -19.23 -16.64
N LYS A 491 12.24 -18.66 -15.99
CA LYS A 491 12.41 -17.38 -15.27
C LYS A 491 13.44 -17.58 -14.17
N ALA A 492 14.28 -16.57 -13.92
CA ALA A 492 15.33 -16.67 -12.92
C ALA A 492 15.41 -15.38 -12.09
N TRP A 493 15.65 -15.51 -10.78
CA TRP A 493 15.88 -14.40 -9.85
C TRP A 493 17.24 -14.56 -9.18
N SER A 494 17.92 -13.44 -8.95
CA SER A 494 19.14 -13.37 -8.16
C SER A 494 18.89 -12.63 -6.85
N ILE A 495 19.39 -13.20 -5.76
CA ILE A 495 19.33 -12.66 -4.41
C ILE A 495 20.76 -12.63 -3.89
N SER A 496 21.27 -11.44 -3.56
CA SER A 496 22.61 -11.27 -3.02
C SER A 496 22.63 -10.50 -1.71
N PHE A 497 23.63 -10.80 -0.89
CA PHE A 497 23.89 -10.18 0.40
C PHE A 497 25.39 -9.95 0.60
N ASP A 498 25.77 -8.80 1.15
CA ASP A 498 27.14 -8.55 1.62
C ASP A 498 27.37 -9.23 2.98
N SER A 499 26.45 -9.07 3.93
CA SER A 499 26.49 -9.83 5.18
C SER A 499 25.10 -10.18 5.71
N VAL A 500 24.99 -11.36 6.33
CA VAL A 500 23.84 -11.80 7.11
C VAL A 500 24.34 -12.23 8.48
N GLU A 501 24.02 -11.43 9.50
CA GLU A 501 24.36 -11.69 10.90
C GLU A 501 23.08 -12.10 11.66
N ILE A 502 23.09 -13.27 12.27
CA ILE A 502 22.01 -13.80 13.10
C ILE A 502 22.52 -13.95 14.52
N LEU A 503 21.94 -13.24 15.48
CA LEU A 503 22.35 -13.25 16.88
C LEU A 503 21.22 -13.75 17.78
N PHE A 504 21.48 -14.81 18.54
CA PHE A 504 20.60 -15.29 19.60
C PHE A 504 21.13 -14.83 20.97
N PRO A 505 20.48 -13.85 21.63
CA PRO A 505 20.91 -13.35 22.92
C PRO A 505 20.75 -14.37 24.05
N HIS A 506 21.53 -14.20 25.12
CA HIS A 506 21.42 -15.03 26.31
C HIS A 506 20.01 -14.92 26.94
N GLN A 507 19.41 -16.07 27.30
CA GLN A 507 18.07 -16.19 27.90
C GLN A 507 16.88 -15.73 27.04
N TYR A 508 17.09 -15.26 25.82
CA TYR A 508 15.98 -14.88 24.96
C TYR A 508 15.38 -16.11 24.24
N ASN A 509 14.11 -16.41 24.50
CA ASN A 509 13.40 -17.49 23.83
C ASN A 509 12.89 -17.03 22.45
N PHE A 510 13.75 -17.15 21.44
CA PHE A 510 13.37 -16.84 20.05
C PHE A 510 12.24 -17.75 19.53
N ALA A 511 12.15 -19.00 20.01
CA ALA A 511 11.15 -19.96 19.54
C ALA A 511 9.73 -19.49 19.87
N ASP A 512 9.48 -18.97 21.07
CA ASP A 512 8.17 -18.46 21.47
C ASP A 512 7.73 -17.30 20.55
N CYS A 513 8.63 -16.34 20.30
CA CYS A 513 8.35 -15.24 19.37
C CYS A 513 8.11 -15.76 17.94
N TYR A 514 8.89 -16.74 17.48
CA TYR A 514 8.73 -17.34 16.16
C TYR A 514 7.39 -18.06 16.01
N GLU A 515 6.94 -18.80 17.03
CA GLU A 515 5.62 -19.42 17.05
C GLU A 515 4.50 -18.39 16.90
N GLU A 516 4.60 -17.24 17.57
CA GLU A 516 3.64 -16.15 17.41
C GLU A 516 3.65 -15.52 16.01
N VAL A 517 4.82 -15.42 15.37
CA VAL A 517 4.90 -15.00 13.96
C VAL A 517 4.14 -16.00 13.08
N ILE A 518 4.36 -17.31 13.27
CA ILE A 518 3.70 -18.36 12.50
C ILE A 518 2.18 -18.37 12.76
N ASN A 519 1.76 -18.20 14.00
CA ASN A 519 0.34 -18.09 14.38
C ASN A 519 -0.31 -16.88 13.71
N THR A 520 0.37 -15.74 13.70
CA THR A 520 -0.09 -14.52 13.01
C THR A 520 -0.24 -14.77 11.50
N VAL A 521 0.72 -15.43 10.86
CA VAL A 521 0.63 -15.79 9.43
C VAL A 521 -0.53 -16.75 9.16
N LYS A 522 -0.74 -17.77 10.01
CA LYS A 522 -1.88 -18.70 9.90
C LYS A 522 -3.21 -17.95 10.03
N TRP A 523 -3.32 -17.07 11.02
CA TRP A 523 -4.51 -16.23 11.23
C TRP A 523 -4.77 -15.32 10.04
N LEU A 524 -3.76 -14.64 9.49
CA LEU A 524 -3.88 -13.82 8.28
C LEU A 524 -4.41 -14.63 7.09
N LYS A 525 -3.87 -15.84 6.86
CA LYS A 525 -4.37 -16.73 5.79
C LYS A 525 -5.85 -17.09 5.97
N LEU A 526 -6.29 -17.30 7.22
CA LEU A 526 -7.70 -17.57 7.55
C LEU A 526 -8.60 -16.35 7.29
N VAL A 527 -8.21 -15.17 7.79
CA VAL A 527 -8.95 -13.90 7.62
C VAL A 527 -9.15 -13.55 6.15
N HIS A 528 -8.11 -13.74 5.33
CA HIS A 528 -8.13 -13.47 3.89
C HIS A 528 -8.66 -14.63 3.04
N LYS A 529 -9.15 -15.71 3.68
CA LYS A 529 -9.72 -16.90 3.01
C LYS A 529 -8.79 -17.49 1.95
N MET A 530 -7.48 -17.49 2.20
CA MET A 530 -6.48 -18.04 1.28
C MET A 530 -6.59 -19.57 1.26
N LYS A 531 -6.99 -20.12 0.12
CA LYS A 531 -7.10 -21.58 -0.08
C LYS A 531 -5.80 -22.13 -0.66
N ARG A 532 -5.36 -23.29 -0.16
CA ARG A 532 -4.26 -24.04 -0.77
C ARG A 532 -4.70 -24.54 -2.16
N GLN A 533 -3.90 -24.25 -3.18
CA GLN A 533 -4.09 -24.81 -4.52
C GLN A 533 -3.41 -26.19 -4.60
N PRO A 534 -3.97 -27.14 -5.36
CA PRO A 534 -3.36 -28.46 -5.50
C PRO A 534 -2.02 -28.37 -6.24
N PHE A 535 -1.01 -29.08 -5.73
CA PHE A 535 0.33 -29.09 -6.33
C PHE A 535 0.44 -30.20 -7.39
N THR A 536 0.15 -29.83 -8.64
CA THR A 536 0.12 -30.73 -9.81
C THR A 536 1.25 -30.42 -10.80
N ALA A 537 1.51 -31.31 -11.76
CA ALA A 537 2.52 -31.07 -12.81
C ALA A 537 2.18 -29.83 -13.68
N GLU A 538 0.90 -29.55 -13.89
CA GLU A 538 0.39 -28.37 -14.62
C GLU A 538 0.43 -27.06 -13.81
N SER A 539 0.88 -27.10 -12.55
CA SER A 539 1.02 -25.89 -11.75
C SER A 539 2.11 -24.97 -12.34
N PRO A 540 1.99 -23.63 -12.19
CA PRO A 540 3.00 -22.71 -12.72
C PRO A 540 4.39 -22.99 -12.14
N LEU A 541 5.37 -23.22 -13.02
CA LEU A 541 6.75 -23.49 -12.62
C LEU A 541 7.34 -22.28 -11.86
N PRO A 542 7.93 -22.47 -10.67
CA PRO A 542 8.60 -21.40 -9.96
C PRO A 542 9.88 -20.97 -10.69
N PRO A 543 10.35 -19.72 -10.48
CA PRO A 543 11.61 -19.28 -11.06
C PRO A 543 12.80 -20.06 -10.49
N ASP A 544 13.84 -20.20 -11.30
CA ASP A 544 15.19 -20.56 -10.87
C ASP A 544 15.73 -19.47 -9.94
N LEU A 545 16.54 -19.84 -8.96
CA LEU A 545 17.06 -18.91 -7.96
C LEU A 545 18.58 -18.97 -7.92
N THR A 546 19.25 -17.82 -7.91
CA THR A 546 20.67 -17.69 -7.55
C THR A 546 20.77 -16.92 -6.24
N LEU A 547 21.36 -17.53 -5.22
CA LEU A 547 21.60 -16.93 -3.92
C LEU A 547 23.11 -16.75 -3.75
N SER A 548 23.54 -15.54 -3.42
CA SER A 548 24.94 -15.23 -3.10
C SER A 548 25.04 -14.51 -1.76
N ILE A 549 25.85 -15.03 -0.84
CA ILE A 549 26.10 -14.41 0.46
C ILE A 549 27.61 -14.33 0.65
N LYS A 550 28.18 -13.12 0.74
CA LYS A 550 29.63 -12.99 0.98
C LYS A 550 30.01 -13.42 2.40
N MET A 551 29.21 -13.04 3.40
CA MET A 551 29.43 -13.42 4.80
C MET A 551 28.12 -13.80 5.49
N LEU A 552 28.03 -15.03 6.03
CA LEU A 552 26.95 -15.48 6.91
C LEU A 552 27.54 -15.79 8.29
N SER A 553 27.05 -15.13 9.33
CA SER A 553 27.40 -15.42 10.72
C SER A 553 26.16 -15.73 11.54
N ILE A 554 26.15 -16.85 12.25
CA ILE A 554 25.14 -17.21 13.24
C ILE A 554 25.82 -17.35 14.59
N GLU A 555 25.39 -16.55 15.56
CA GLU A 555 26.01 -16.44 16.86
C GLU A 555 25.00 -16.69 17.97
N MET A 556 25.41 -17.44 18.98
CA MET A 556 24.66 -17.60 20.22
C MET A 556 25.46 -16.99 21.36
N SER A 557 24.84 -16.10 22.12
CA SER A 557 25.49 -15.45 23.27
C SER A 557 25.41 -16.31 24.53
N ASP A 558 26.51 -16.35 25.27
CA ASP A 558 26.63 -17.00 26.56
C ASP A 558 26.22 -16.07 27.72
N ASN A 559 26.16 -16.65 28.93
CA ASN A 559 25.95 -15.93 30.17
C ASN A 559 27.00 -14.82 30.38
N PRO A 560 26.60 -13.55 30.46
CA PRO A 560 27.53 -12.44 30.68
C PRO A 560 28.39 -12.58 31.94
N PHE A 561 27.89 -13.26 32.98
CA PHE A 561 28.65 -13.52 34.21
C PHE A 561 29.77 -14.53 33.98
N GLU A 562 29.48 -15.63 33.28
CA GLU A 562 30.46 -16.67 32.96
C GLU A 562 31.55 -16.12 32.06
N VAL A 563 31.18 -15.33 31.06
CA VAL A 563 32.15 -14.66 30.19
C VAL A 563 33.10 -13.76 30.99
N LYS A 564 32.56 -12.93 31.89
CA LYS A 564 33.37 -12.08 32.78
C LYS A 564 34.28 -12.90 33.71
N MET A 565 33.77 -14.02 34.23
CA MET A 565 34.56 -14.91 35.08
C MET A 565 35.71 -15.56 34.30
N GLY A 566 35.45 -16.01 33.06
CA GLY A 566 36.47 -16.56 32.16
C GLY A 566 37.58 -15.55 31.86
N LEU A 567 37.22 -14.31 31.52
CA LEU A 567 38.20 -13.24 31.29
C LEU A 567 39.05 -12.94 32.53
N ASN A 568 38.43 -12.90 33.72
CA ASN A 568 39.16 -12.73 34.96
C ASN A 568 40.12 -13.88 35.24
N TYR A 569 39.71 -15.11 34.94
CA TYR A 569 40.55 -16.30 35.10
C TYR A 569 41.75 -16.31 34.13
N GLU A 570 41.54 -15.91 32.86
CA GLU A 570 42.62 -15.73 31.89
C GLU A 570 43.61 -14.66 32.34
N LEU A 571 43.11 -13.51 32.82
CA LEU A 571 43.97 -12.46 33.37
C LEU A 571 44.80 -12.95 34.57
N LEU A 572 44.21 -13.78 35.45
CA LEU A 572 44.93 -14.36 36.59
C LEU A 572 46.00 -15.36 36.15
N LYS A 573 45.75 -16.18 35.11
CA LYS A 573 46.78 -17.06 34.54
C LYS A 573 47.96 -16.25 34.00
N ASP A 574 47.67 -15.24 33.19
CA ASP A 574 48.69 -14.37 32.60
C ASP A 574 49.49 -13.64 33.68
N GLU A 575 48.82 -13.14 34.72
CA GLU A 575 49.48 -12.48 35.84
C GLU A 575 50.35 -13.44 36.66
N GLY A 576 49.97 -14.71 36.79
CA GLY A 576 50.81 -15.75 37.39
C GLY A 576 52.12 -15.94 36.63
N ILE A 577 52.07 -15.98 35.29
CA ILE A 577 53.25 -16.10 34.42
C ILE A 577 54.12 -14.84 34.52
N GLU A 578 53.52 -13.66 34.42
CA GLU A 578 54.23 -12.38 34.49
C GLU A 578 54.86 -12.14 35.86
N SER A 579 54.17 -12.48 36.95
CA SER A 579 54.71 -12.42 38.32
C SER A 579 55.95 -13.30 38.48
N LYS A 580 55.94 -14.52 37.90
CA LYS A 580 57.12 -15.40 37.88
C LYS A 580 58.29 -14.76 37.14
N LYS A 581 58.07 -14.20 35.95
CA LYS A 581 59.12 -13.49 35.18
C LYS A 581 59.68 -12.29 35.97
N ARG A 582 58.81 -11.50 36.60
CA ARG A 582 59.23 -10.35 37.43
C ARG A 582 60.08 -10.79 38.60
N LYS A 583 59.74 -11.92 39.24
CA LYS A 583 60.55 -12.52 40.31
C LYS A 583 61.90 -13.02 39.78
N GLU A 584 61.94 -13.74 38.67
CA GLU A 584 63.19 -14.21 38.05
C GLU A 584 64.14 -13.05 37.70
N VAL A 585 63.61 -11.96 37.14
CA VAL A 585 64.38 -10.74 36.86
C VAL A 585 64.87 -10.08 38.16
N MET A 586 64.06 -10.07 39.21
CA MET A 586 64.48 -9.54 40.51
C MET A 586 65.57 -10.41 41.15
N ASP A 587 65.44 -11.74 41.08
CA ASP A 587 66.41 -12.70 41.60
C ASP A 587 67.76 -12.54 40.88
N MET A 588 67.75 -12.42 39.55
CA MET A 588 68.94 -12.16 38.75
C MET A 588 69.62 -10.83 39.14
N LYS A 589 68.83 -9.75 39.29
CA LYS A 589 69.35 -8.44 39.74
C LYS A 589 69.93 -8.51 41.16
N LEU A 590 69.29 -9.25 42.06
CA LEU A 590 69.77 -9.44 43.43
C LEU A 590 71.08 -10.23 43.46
N MET A 591 71.21 -11.29 42.64
CA MET A 591 72.47 -12.03 42.52
C MET A 591 73.61 -11.16 41.99
N ASP A 592 73.35 -10.35 40.96
CA ASP A 592 74.37 -9.45 40.41
C ASP A 592 74.75 -8.31 41.38
N LEU A 593 73.82 -7.84 42.20
CA LEU A 593 74.10 -6.88 43.26
C LEU A 593 74.87 -7.52 44.42
N GLN A 594 74.56 -8.77 44.80
CA GLN A 594 75.30 -9.51 45.82
C GLN A 594 76.77 -9.73 45.45
N LYS A 595 77.08 -9.92 44.16
CA LYS A 595 78.46 -9.99 43.66
C LYS A 595 79.24 -8.69 43.87
N LYS A 596 78.56 -7.54 43.99
CA LYS A 596 79.16 -6.20 44.12
C LYS A 596 79.13 -5.65 45.55
N GLN A 597 78.13 -6.03 46.35
CA GLN A 597 77.92 -5.50 47.70
C GLN A 597 77.10 -6.47 48.56
N PHE A 598 77.40 -6.57 49.86
CA PHE A 598 76.61 -7.37 50.81
C PHE A 598 75.21 -6.77 51.01
N ILE A 599 74.16 -7.55 50.79
CA ILE A 599 72.76 -7.14 50.94
C ILE A 599 72.18 -7.78 52.21
N PRO A 600 71.84 -6.99 53.25
CA PRO A 600 71.18 -7.49 54.45
C PRO A 600 69.83 -8.16 54.15
N VAL A 601 69.47 -9.17 54.94
CA VAL A 601 68.24 -9.95 54.77
C VAL A 601 66.99 -9.05 54.77
N ASN A 602 66.90 -8.11 55.71
CA ASN A 602 65.77 -7.17 55.82
C ASN A 602 65.55 -6.35 54.53
N LYS A 603 66.64 -5.92 53.88
CA LYS A 603 66.58 -5.13 52.65
C LYS A 603 66.16 -5.98 51.45
N ARG A 604 66.48 -7.27 51.47
CA ARG A 604 66.03 -8.24 50.46
C ARG A 604 64.53 -8.50 50.58
N GLU A 605 64.04 -8.68 51.80
CA GLU A 605 62.60 -8.85 52.08
C GLU A 605 61.79 -7.62 51.66
N GLU A 606 62.29 -6.41 51.94
CA GLU A 606 61.65 -5.15 51.53
C GLU A 606 61.54 -5.02 49.99
N LEU A 607 62.58 -5.44 49.25
CA LEU A 607 62.55 -5.44 47.78
C LEU A 607 61.51 -6.43 47.22
N TYR A 608 61.37 -7.62 47.80
CA TYR A 608 60.31 -8.56 47.42
C TYR A 608 58.91 -8.06 47.81
N ALA A 609 58.76 -7.42 48.97
CA ALA A 609 57.49 -6.81 49.38
C ALA A 609 57.07 -5.66 48.43
N SER A 610 58.04 -4.82 48.02
CA SER A 610 57.83 -3.76 47.02
C SER A 610 57.47 -4.33 45.65
N LEU A 611 58.12 -5.43 45.22
CA LEU A 611 57.78 -6.14 43.99
C LEU A 611 56.36 -6.71 44.02
N HIS A 612 55.95 -7.29 45.14
CA HIS A 612 54.60 -7.82 45.33
C HIS A 612 53.55 -6.70 45.28
N LYS A 613 53.81 -5.57 45.96
CA LYS A 613 52.94 -4.38 45.90
C LYS A 613 52.82 -3.84 44.47
N LYS A 614 53.94 -3.65 43.78
CA LYS A 614 53.97 -3.24 42.36
C LYS A 614 53.20 -4.21 41.46
N SER A 615 53.36 -5.53 41.67
CA SER A 615 52.64 -6.53 40.89
C SER A 615 51.13 -6.47 41.14
N SER A 616 50.71 -6.21 42.38
CA SER A 616 49.31 -6.02 42.74
C SER A 616 48.72 -4.76 42.09
N GLU A 617 49.45 -3.65 42.08
CA GLU A 617 49.06 -2.41 41.41
C GLU A 617 48.92 -2.61 39.89
N ILE A 618 49.86 -3.33 39.27
CA ILE A 618 49.82 -3.69 37.84
C ILE A 618 48.60 -4.54 37.52
N TYR A 619 48.29 -5.55 38.35
CA TYR A 619 47.09 -6.37 38.18
C TYR A 619 45.80 -5.53 38.21
N ILE A 620 45.66 -4.63 39.20
CA ILE A 620 44.48 -3.75 39.32
C ILE A 620 44.32 -2.88 38.07
N GLN A 621 45.41 -2.28 37.59
CA GLN A 621 45.40 -1.47 36.36
C GLN A 621 44.98 -2.30 35.14
N ARG A 622 45.50 -3.52 34.99
CA ARG A 622 45.16 -4.41 33.87
C ARG A 622 43.72 -4.90 33.93
N SER A 623 43.21 -5.21 35.13
CA SER A 623 41.80 -5.60 35.35
C SER A 623 40.84 -4.45 35.02
N GLN A 624 41.13 -3.23 35.49
CA GLN A 624 40.34 -2.04 35.14
C GLN A 624 40.36 -1.76 33.64
N LYS A 625 41.53 -1.91 33.01
CA LYS A 625 41.68 -1.76 31.55
C LYS A 625 40.85 -2.80 30.79
N LEU A 626 40.89 -4.06 31.23
CA LEU A 626 40.11 -5.15 30.62
C LEU A 626 38.59 -4.92 30.73
N CYS A 627 38.13 -4.33 31.84
CA CYS A 627 36.72 -3.95 32.01
C CYS A 627 36.30 -2.75 31.14
N ASN A 628 37.23 -1.85 30.79
CA ASN A 628 36.92 -0.58 30.12
C ASN A 628 37.17 -0.58 28.60
N ASP A 629 38.15 -1.36 28.09
CA ASP A 629 38.69 -1.17 26.74
C ASP A 629 38.14 -2.14 25.67
N ALA A 630 37.36 -3.18 26.01
CA ALA A 630 36.89 -4.15 25.03
C ALA A 630 35.42 -4.55 25.20
N PRO A 631 34.63 -4.63 24.11
CA PRO A 631 33.37 -5.34 24.16
C PRO A 631 33.66 -6.81 24.51
N ILE A 632 33.09 -7.24 25.63
CA ILE A 632 33.24 -8.60 26.15
C ILE A 632 32.76 -9.59 25.06
N ARG A 633 33.60 -10.54 24.66
CA ARG A 633 33.26 -11.57 23.66
C ARG A 633 32.21 -12.51 24.25
N THR A 634 30.93 -12.22 24.02
CA THR A 634 29.81 -12.99 24.57
C THR A 634 29.50 -14.26 23.78
N GLN A 635 30.15 -14.52 22.65
CA GLN A 635 29.82 -15.64 21.77
C GLN A 635 30.16 -16.99 22.43
N LEU A 636 29.15 -17.83 22.66
CA LEU A 636 29.31 -19.25 23.05
C LEU A 636 29.60 -20.12 21.82
N PHE A 637 28.84 -19.88 20.76
CA PHE A 637 28.81 -20.62 19.51
C PHE A 637 28.84 -19.63 18.35
N THR A 638 29.64 -19.95 17.34
CA THR A 638 29.74 -19.19 16.10
C THR A 638 29.72 -20.16 14.92
N TRP A 639 28.78 -19.96 14.00
CA TRP A 639 28.75 -20.59 12.68
C TRP A 639 29.01 -19.51 11.64
N LEU A 640 30.13 -19.63 10.95
CA LEU A 640 30.55 -18.74 9.88
C LEU A 640 30.55 -19.47 8.53
N MET A 641 30.03 -18.82 7.49
CA MET A 641 30.22 -19.22 6.10
C MET A 641 30.65 -18.02 5.25
N GLU A 642 31.66 -18.23 4.40
CA GLU A 642 32.18 -17.22 3.48
C GLU A 642 31.93 -17.61 2.02
N ASP A 643 31.57 -16.61 1.21
CA ASP A 643 31.31 -16.73 -0.23
C ASP A 643 30.40 -17.92 -0.57
N VAL A 644 29.21 -17.94 0.02
CA VAL A 644 28.17 -18.94 -0.27
C VAL A 644 27.49 -18.59 -1.59
N GLN A 645 27.44 -19.55 -2.51
CA GLN A 645 26.68 -19.44 -3.76
C GLN A 645 25.78 -20.66 -3.92
N ILE A 646 24.49 -20.44 -4.19
CA ILE A 646 23.51 -21.51 -4.40
C ILE A 646 22.67 -21.17 -5.62
N THR A 647 22.72 -22.03 -6.63
CA THR A 647 21.82 -22.01 -7.78
C THR A 647 20.80 -23.13 -7.64
N ALA A 648 19.51 -22.80 -7.64
CA ALA A 648 18.41 -23.74 -7.44
C ALA A 648 17.45 -23.73 -8.64
N LEU A 649 17.59 -24.72 -9.52
CA LEU A 649 16.88 -24.84 -10.78
C LEU A 649 15.58 -25.63 -10.62
N ALA A 650 14.47 -25.06 -11.08
CA ALA A 650 13.19 -25.73 -11.19
C ALA A 650 13.01 -26.33 -12.60
N ASP A 651 12.33 -27.47 -12.68
CA ASP A 651 12.09 -28.15 -13.96
C ASP A 651 10.76 -28.90 -13.95
N VAL A 652 10.13 -28.99 -15.12
CA VAL A 652 8.86 -29.71 -15.32
C VAL A 652 8.95 -31.19 -14.99
N SER A 653 10.12 -31.81 -15.16
CA SER A 653 10.36 -33.22 -14.79
C SER A 653 10.26 -33.49 -13.30
N PHE A 654 10.51 -32.46 -12.47
CA PHE A 654 10.48 -32.56 -11.00
C PHE A 654 9.21 -31.97 -10.39
N HIS A 655 8.38 -31.30 -11.20
CA HIS A 655 7.27 -30.49 -10.71
C HIS A 655 5.99 -31.30 -10.52
N GLY A 656 5.23 -31.00 -9.47
CA GLY A 656 4.01 -31.72 -9.07
C GLY A 656 4.26 -32.84 -8.07
N LYS A 657 3.23 -33.14 -7.26
CA LYS A 657 3.30 -34.10 -6.14
C LYS A 657 3.90 -35.45 -6.56
N ASP A 658 3.37 -36.05 -7.62
CA ASP A 658 3.76 -37.40 -8.05
C ASP A 658 5.22 -37.47 -8.53
N ASN A 659 5.68 -36.45 -9.28
CA ASN A 659 7.06 -36.37 -9.75
C ASN A 659 8.05 -36.21 -8.58
N VAL A 660 7.73 -35.35 -7.60
CA VAL A 660 8.56 -35.20 -6.40
C VAL A 660 8.63 -36.50 -5.61
N LEU A 661 7.50 -37.18 -5.40
CA LEU A 661 7.46 -38.45 -4.66
C LEU A 661 8.25 -39.55 -5.36
N LYS A 662 8.14 -39.64 -6.69
CA LYS A 662 8.94 -40.55 -7.50
C LYS A 662 10.43 -40.30 -7.29
N HIS A 663 10.88 -39.05 -7.41
CA HIS A 663 12.29 -38.72 -7.22
C HIS A 663 12.77 -38.91 -5.78
N MET A 664 11.91 -38.71 -4.79
CA MET A 664 12.22 -38.97 -3.39
C MET A 664 12.50 -40.45 -3.15
N GLN A 665 11.65 -41.34 -3.67
CA GLN A 665 11.86 -42.79 -3.62
C GLN A 665 13.08 -43.23 -4.45
N GLU A 666 13.39 -42.53 -5.55
CA GLU A 666 14.58 -42.84 -6.35
C GLU A 666 15.89 -42.50 -5.63
N ILE A 667 15.92 -41.40 -4.85
CA ILE A 667 17.10 -40.96 -4.10
C ILE A 667 17.37 -41.89 -2.91
N ASP A 668 16.32 -42.35 -2.24
CA ASP A 668 16.41 -43.29 -1.12
C ASP A 668 15.41 -44.44 -1.31
N LYS A 669 15.86 -45.47 -2.04
CA LYS A 669 15.06 -46.66 -2.34
C LYS A 669 14.97 -47.65 -1.17
N GLU A 670 15.88 -47.54 -0.21
CA GLU A 670 16.01 -48.49 0.89
C GLU A 670 15.07 -48.13 2.04
N SER A 671 14.79 -46.84 2.22
CA SER A 671 13.83 -46.38 3.22
C SER A 671 12.39 -46.79 2.88
N PRO A 672 11.61 -47.32 3.85
CA PRO A 672 10.24 -47.72 3.63
C PRO A 672 9.36 -46.50 3.36
N PHE A 673 8.68 -46.48 2.19
CA PHE A 673 7.70 -45.45 1.88
C PHE A 673 6.30 -45.84 2.40
N PRO A 674 5.58 -44.93 3.08
CA PRO A 674 4.23 -45.22 3.59
C PRO A 674 3.25 -45.65 2.49
N LYS A 675 2.43 -46.66 2.79
CA LYS A 675 1.38 -47.16 1.87
C LYS A 675 0.14 -46.24 1.83
N GLU A 676 -0.07 -45.47 2.88
CA GLU A 676 -1.18 -44.52 2.99
C GLU A 676 -0.87 -43.24 2.22
N ALA A 677 -1.92 -42.57 1.73
CA ALA A 677 -1.78 -41.27 1.11
C ALA A 677 -1.25 -40.25 2.12
N ILE A 678 -0.09 -39.66 1.82
CA ILE A 678 0.53 -38.63 2.65
C ILE A 678 0.14 -37.25 2.13
N ASP A 679 -0.33 -36.40 3.05
CA ASP A 679 -0.46 -34.98 2.81
C ASP A 679 0.78 -34.24 3.33
N PHE A 680 1.26 -33.31 2.52
CA PHE A 680 2.48 -32.54 2.78
C PHE A 680 2.12 -31.08 3.00
N VAL A 681 2.76 -30.45 3.98
CA VAL A 681 2.74 -29.00 4.20
C VAL A 681 3.73 -28.33 3.24
N THR A 682 4.90 -28.94 3.08
CA THR A 682 5.97 -28.49 2.19
C THR A 682 6.37 -29.65 1.29
N LEU A 683 6.36 -29.47 -0.03
CA LEU A 683 6.83 -30.47 -0.99
C LEU A 683 7.42 -29.77 -2.22
N TRP A 684 8.69 -30.01 -2.51
CA TRP A 684 9.37 -29.49 -3.70
C TRP A 684 10.61 -30.31 -4.04
N CYS A 685 11.02 -30.28 -5.31
CA CYS A 685 12.28 -30.83 -5.80
C CYS A 685 12.96 -29.81 -6.71
N ARG A 686 14.26 -29.59 -6.52
CA ARG A 686 15.09 -28.71 -7.36
C ARG A 686 16.44 -29.36 -7.65
N TYR A 687 17.03 -29.01 -8.79
CA TYR A 687 18.46 -29.28 -9.00
C TYR A 687 19.26 -28.15 -8.38
N ILE A 688 20.13 -28.47 -7.43
CA ILE A 688 20.97 -27.51 -6.72
C ILE A 688 22.39 -27.60 -7.24
N ASN A 689 23.03 -26.45 -7.39
CA ASN A 689 24.46 -26.30 -7.54
C ASN A 689 24.93 -25.30 -6.46
N ALA A 690 25.71 -25.75 -5.49
CA ALA A 690 26.12 -24.96 -4.33
C ALA A 690 27.63 -24.98 -4.13
N SER A 691 28.21 -23.84 -3.77
CA SER A 691 29.60 -23.70 -3.35
C SER A 691 29.72 -22.84 -2.11
N VAL A 692 30.74 -23.12 -1.30
CA VAL A 692 31.14 -22.31 -0.15
C VAL A 692 32.67 -22.32 -0.04
N LYS A 693 33.26 -21.15 0.16
CA LYS A 693 34.72 -20.99 0.25
C LYS A 693 35.25 -21.40 1.61
N LEU A 694 34.58 -21.00 2.68
CA LEU A 694 34.88 -21.40 4.05
C LEU A 694 33.58 -21.66 4.80
N TRP A 695 33.52 -22.78 5.50
CA TRP A 695 32.45 -23.12 6.43
C TRP A 695 33.10 -23.54 7.74
N SER A 696 32.94 -22.70 8.76
CA SER A 696 33.50 -22.92 10.09
C SER A 696 32.42 -22.92 11.16
N VAL A 697 32.52 -23.86 12.10
CA VAL A 697 31.72 -23.88 13.33
C VAL A 697 32.66 -23.94 14.51
N SER A 698 32.57 -22.96 15.40
CA SER A 698 33.46 -22.80 16.55
C SER A 698 32.67 -22.66 17.85
N LEU A 699 33.25 -23.18 18.94
CA LEU A 699 32.78 -22.98 20.30
C LEU A 699 33.83 -22.19 21.06
N ARG A 700 33.42 -21.30 21.96
CA ARG A 700 34.33 -20.42 22.70
C ARG A 700 35.47 -21.15 23.40
N ASP A 701 35.13 -22.20 24.14
CA ASP A 701 36.07 -22.88 25.05
C ASP A 701 36.95 -23.93 24.33
N PHE A 702 36.75 -24.10 23.02
CA PHE A 702 37.52 -25.04 22.21
C PHE A 702 38.48 -24.29 21.29
N PRO A 703 39.79 -24.58 21.35
CA PRO A 703 40.79 -23.86 20.56
C PRO A 703 40.75 -24.20 19.06
N ARG A 704 40.07 -25.29 18.68
CA ARG A 704 39.90 -25.72 17.30
C ARG A 704 38.42 -25.66 16.92
N PRO A 705 38.10 -25.23 15.68
CA PRO A 705 36.73 -25.30 15.18
C PRO A 705 36.27 -26.76 15.14
N MET A 706 34.99 -26.97 15.43
CA MET A 706 34.33 -28.28 15.32
C MET A 706 34.18 -28.72 13.86
N ILE A 707 33.91 -27.75 12.99
CA ILE A 707 33.82 -27.92 11.54
C ILE A 707 34.72 -26.86 10.93
N ASP A 708 35.59 -27.27 10.02
CA ASP A 708 36.38 -26.37 9.18
C ASP A 708 36.49 -26.99 7.79
N VAL A 709 35.68 -26.48 6.86
CA VAL A 709 35.59 -26.98 5.49
C VAL A 709 35.92 -25.84 4.55
N GLN A 710 36.90 -26.05 3.68
CA GLN A 710 37.31 -25.07 2.68
C GLN A 710 36.96 -25.54 1.27
N ASN A 711 36.53 -24.59 0.42
CA ASN A 711 36.23 -24.78 -1.00
C ASN A 711 35.33 -25.99 -1.29
N LYS A 712 34.20 -26.09 -0.58
CA LYS A 712 33.24 -27.18 -0.76
C LYS A 712 32.32 -26.88 -1.93
N HIS A 713 32.07 -27.90 -2.75
CA HIS A 713 31.10 -27.87 -3.83
C HIS A 713 30.14 -29.06 -3.73
N VAL A 714 28.84 -28.83 -3.94
CA VAL A 714 27.78 -29.83 -3.87
C VAL A 714 26.78 -29.57 -5.00
N TRP A 715 26.40 -30.60 -5.74
CA TRP A 715 25.39 -30.50 -6.78
C TRP A 715 24.51 -31.76 -6.83
N GLY A 716 23.29 -31.62 -7.33
CA GLY A 716 22.38 -32.73 -7.53
C GLY A 716 20.92 -32.36 -7.26
N ARG A 717 20.04 -33.38 -7.19
CA ARG A 717 18.63 -33.19 -6.84
C ARG A 717 18.48 -33.05 -5.34
N LEU A 718 17.83 -31.98 -4.88
CA LEU A 718 17.46 -31.76 -3.50
C LEU A 718 15.93 -31.74 -3.38
N ILE A 719 15.42 -32.49 -2.41
CA ILE A 719 13.99 -32.61 -2.14
C ILE A 719 13.71 -32.14 -0.72
N GLY A 720 12.76 -31.23 -0.58
CA GLY A 720 12.18 -30.84 0.70
C GLY A 720 10.78 -31.40 0.83
N ALA A 721 10.54 -32.21 1.85
CA ALA A 721 9.24 -32.81 2.14
C ALA A 721 8.94 -32.74 3.64
N GLU A 722 7.87 -32.04 4.00
CA GLU A 722 7.37 -31.92 5.38
C GLU A 722 5.94 -32.45 5.42
N ARG A 723 5.71 -33.50 6.22
CA ARG A 723 4.39 -34.12 6.39
C ARG A 723 3.47 -33.20 7.18
N ASP A 724 2.18 -33.15 6.83
CA ASP A 724 1.19 -32.47 7.64
C ASP A 724 1.07 -33.15 9.01
N GLY A 725 1.06 -32.33 10.07
CA GLY A 725 0.97 -32.83 11.43
C GLY A 725 -0.31 -33.64 11.59
N THR A 726 -0.23 -34.79 12.25
CA THR A 726 -1.45 -35.51 12.67
C THR A 726 -2.27 -34.55 13.53
N LYS A 727 -3.56 -34.40 13.21
CA LYS A 727 -4.50 -33.64 14.06
C LYS A 727 -4.39 -34.24 15.47
N ARG A 728 -3.93 -33.44 16.42
CA ARG A 728 -3.90 -33.81 17.84
C ARG A 728 -5.30 -34.00 18.37
#